data_AF-A0A3A6NKZ6-F1
#
_entry.id   AF-A0A3A6NKZ6-F1
#
_cell.length_a   1.000
_cell.length_b   1.000
_cell.length_c   1.000
_cell.angle_alpha   90.00
_cell.angle_beta   90.00
_cell.angle_gamma   90.00
#
_symmetry.space_group_name_H-M   'P 1'
#
loop_
_entity.id
_entity.type
_entity.pdbx_description
1 polymer ?
#
loop_
_entity_poly.entity_id
_entity_poly.type
_entity_poly.pdbx_seq_one_letter_code
_entity_poly.pdbx_strand_id
1 'polypeptide(L)'
;MTAVHKKFENWFARLAALVYRHPYAALLFIFLLTAALAGQMAKLTIDTRDESFFGEDDPALIAYNGFRDTFGQDDMFIISMRPHHGLTRDFLATLTELHHQLEAKVPYLADITSLVNGRIVYGQGDTLVVDELMTEPPRTEAERELLLAQIDRYPLYEKLLVSTDRSMTSILIKAQAIKPVAEKDLLAGFADDAPSPAPAAHRYLSNEESIEISRAISQVVAGFQGRGIDFHLSGTPLVVAELTSTINDDLRTMVPLSFLLIVLFLAVLFRRISGVLYPLLIVLLSLIATLGLMGLCRIPITMVMQILPSFLVVVGIGDSVHILTIFYRLYRRSGDKEQAIVQAMGFAGLPVLMTSVTTACGLLSFAWADLNNVAQLGYMAPAGVMLALLYTVMLLPALIAIFPISPGRDAAAARLPLADRIFTWIAAVTTRRPLLICLISAIMVSLALWSALSVRFAHNALTWFPRDSPTRVATELLDRVNGGTVMLEALVDTGRETGLHEPDLQRRLSEAAQTIPTLEAHGIRAAKAWSLADVLKETNRALHEGRDEAYRVPESRELIAQELILFESGGSDDLEDVADSTYQTGRLSILAPWTDAVLYKDYIDRVSEYLASQFPHEQVRLTGHIVLFMQIIKKVITSMAKSYAFALVVISLLMVLLVGRVRIGLLSMIPNVVPIIFILGLMGRLAIPLDLSTMLIGSIVLGLVVDDTIHFLHHFRRAFEESGEVETAVRETMLTTGRAMVITSIVLCGGFFIYTTAYLASSVRYGLLTGSAVLFALAADFFLVPALLSLVSLNSPTGPTSRTSKTVPIIFLLCLLPILAHAGNDANRARSIMQQVDARDDGDHSIADMQMLLIDRHGRKRSRTIRSFGLDRGKDRCNLMFFLAPADVKDTGFLTYDYDEGGKDDDQWLYLPALKKTKRIAASDRSGSFMGSDFSYADLTKRRLDDYTYSFNQEQREARVYGQQTWVIDSLPANTRVLEETGYSRSILFVRQDNFMVVRAIHFATEGGLRKYFDVKRMELVDNIWTSLEIHMSARKGDELVHRTILTLDNVRYNQEAVDDQLFTVRTLEKGL
;
A
#
# COMPACT_ATOMS: atom_id res chain seq x y z
N MET A 1 15.32 33.95 39.09
CA MET A 1 14.29 33.55 38.10
C MET A 1 13.04 34.43 38.13
N THR A 2 12.58 34.90 39.28
CA THR A 2 11.49 35.89 39.42
C THR A 2 11.59 37.08 38.44
N ALA A 3 12.78 37.66 38.26
CA ALA A 3 13.03 38.73 37.28
C ALA A 3 12.90 38.32 35.79
N VAL A 4 12.82 37.02 35.48
CA VAL A 4 12.52 36.48 34.14
C VAL A 4 11.02 36.22 34.01
N HIS A 5 10.39 35.59 35.02
CA HIS A 5 8.93 35.41 35.06
C HIS A 5 8.21 36.76 34.88
N LYS A 6 8.58 37.76 35.68
CA LYS A 6 8.04 39.12 35.60
C LYS A 6 8.30 39.84 34.26
N LYS A 7 9.24 39.38 33.43
CA LYS A 7 9.40 39.87 32.05
C LYS A 7 8.38 39.24 31.10
N PHE A 8 8.07 37.95 31.26
CA PHE A 8 7.02 37.27 30.49
C PHE A 8 5.62 37.76 30.88
N GLU A 9 5.31 37.89 32.17
CA GLU A 9 4.04 38.48 32.65
C GLU A 9 3.77 39.85 32.01
N ASN A 10 4.78 40.74 32.02
CA ASN A 10 4.71 42.05 31.38
C ASN A 10 4.62 41.99 29.85
N TRP A 11 5.16 40.95 29.21
CA TRP A 11 5.06 40.76 27.76
C TRP A 11 3.65 40.33 27.36
N PHE A 12 3.07 39.33 28.04
CA PHE A 12 1.69 38.90 27.82
C PHE A 12 0.67 40.00 28.13
N ALA A 13 0.87 40.77 29.20
CA ALA A 13 0.03 41.93 29.51
C ALA A 13 0.06 43.00 28.40
N ARG A 14 1.25 43.30 27.84
CA ARG A 14 1.39 44.25 26.71
C ARG A 14 0.76 43.71 25.42
N LEU A 15 0.95 42.42 25.13
CA LEU A 15 0.36 41.77 23.96
C LEU A 15 -1.17 41.79 24.04
N ALA A 16 -1.74 41.44 25.20
CA ALA A 16 -3.17 41.53 25.46
C ALA A 16 -3.72 42.95 25.30
N ALA A 17 -3.01 43.97 25.80
CA ALA A 17 -3.40 45.37 25.64
C ALA A 17 -3.36 45.82 24.16
N LEU A 18 -2.35 45.40 23.40
CA LEU A 18 -2.23 45.69 21.97
C LEU A 18 -3.38 45.06 21.17
N VAL A 19 -3.65 43.77 21.40
CA VAL A 19 -4.74 43.01 20.76
C VAL A 19 -6.11 43.58 21.13
N TYR A 20 -6.34 43.92 22.41
CA TYR A 20 -7.60 44.50 22.88
C TYR A 20 -7.88 45.87 22.26
N ARG A 21 -6.84 46.68 21.99
CA ARG A 21 -6.95 48.02 21.38
C ARG A 21 -7.05 47.99 19.85
N HIS A 22 -6.55 46.94 19.20
CA HIS A 22 -6.63 46.74 17.75
C HIS A 22 -7.30 45.40 17.38
N PRO A 23 -8.52 45.11 17.89
CA PRO A 23 -9.10 43.77 17.82
C PRO A 23 -9.46 43.35 16.40
N TYR A 24 -9.85 44.31 15.54
CA TYR A 24 -10.11 44.06 14.11
C TYR A 24 -8.85 43.65 13.34
N ALA A 25 -7.66 44.14 13.72
CA ALA A 25 -6.41 43.72 13.09
C ALA A 25 -6.01 42.30 13.51
N ALA A 26 -6.23 41.93 14.77
CA ALA A 26 -6.05 40.57 15.26
C ALA A 26 -7.04 39.58 14.60
N LEU A 27 -8.31 39.97 14.48
CA LEU A 27 -9.32 39.19 13.75
C LEU A 27 -8.96 39.02 12.27
N LEU A 28 -8.52 40.09 11.58
CA LEU A 28 -8.11 40.01 10.17
C LEU A 28 -6.89 39.09 9.99
N PHE A 29 -5.90 39.17 10.86
CA PHE A 29 -4.74 38.27 10.84
C PHE A 29 -5.15 36.80 11.02
N ILE A 30 -5.96 36.50 12.04
CA ILE A 30 -6.46 35.14 12.29
C ILE A 30 -7.34 34.64 11.13
N PHE A 31 -8.21 35.48 10.58
CA PHE A 31 -9.05 35.13 9.43
C PHE A 31 -8.21 34.81 8.20
N LEU A 32 -7.25 35.65 7.84
CA LEU A 32 -6.37 35.42 6.68
C LEU A 32 -5.50 34.16 6.87
N LEU A 33 -4.97 33.92 8.08
CA LEU A 33 -4.23 32.71 8.41
C LEU A 33 -5.10 31.45 8.29
N THR A 34 -6.32 31.49 8.85
CA THR A 34 -7.26 30.36 8.77
C THR A 34 -7.66 30.10 7.32
N ALA A 35 -8.01 31.14 6.56
CA ALA A 35 -8.46 31.01 5.17
C ALA A 35 -7.37 30.48 4.24
N ALA A 36 -6.12 30.94 4.40
CA ALA A 36 -4.99 30.48 3.60
C ALA A 36 -4.69 28.98 3.80
N LEU A 37 -4.84 28.48 5.03
CA LEU A 37 -4.67 27.08 5.38
C LEU A 37 -5.91 26.24 5.00
N ALA A 38 -7.11 26.71 5.32
CA ALA A 38 -8.38 26.03 4.98
C ALA A 38 -8.52 25.82 3.45
N GLY A 39 -8.05 26.77 2.64
CA GLY A 39 -8.00 26.63 1.18
C GLY A 39 -7.12 25.48 0.67
N GLN A 40 -6.30 24.84 1.52
CA GLN A 40 -5.54 23.64 1.19
C GLN A 40 -6.21 22.34 1.65
N MET A 41 -7.30 22.38 2.42
CA MET A 41 -7.99 21.17 2.90
C MET A 41 -8.53 20.29 1.75
N ALA A 42 -8.80 20.88 0.58
CA ALA A 42 -9.17 20.14 -0.64
C ALA A 42 -8.04 19.26 -1.23
N LYS A 43 -6.85 19.28 -0.62
CA LYS A 43 -5.70 18.40 -0.95
C LYS A 43 -5.43 17.34 0.12
N LEU A 44 -6.27 17.27 1.15
CA LEU A 44 -6.13 16.33 2.26
C LEU A 44 -6.67 14.95 1.83
N THR A 45 -5.80 13.95 1.79
CA THR A 45 -6.13 12.56 1.45
C THR A 45 -6.19 11.68 2.70
N ILE A 46 -6.65 10.45 2.54
CA ILE A 46 -6.58 9.38 3.57
C ILE A 46 -5.70 8.27 3.00
N ASP A 47 -4.71 7.81 3.77
CA ASP A 47 -3.88 6.66 3.41
C ASP A 47 -3.76 5.72 4.62
N THR A 48 -4.06 4.45 4.40
CA THR A 48 -4.02 3.38 5.42
C THR A 48 -3.22 2.18 4.94
N ARG A 49 -2.49 2.31 3.83
CA ARG A 49 -1.67 1.24 3.25
C ARG A 49 -0.38 1.12 4.04
N ASP A 50 0.11 -0.09 4.24
CA ASP A 50 1.24 -0.32 5.14
C ASP A 50 2.59 0.13 4.54
N GLU A 51 2.68 0.28 3.21
CA GLU A 51 3.78 0.96 2.54
C GLU A 51 3.96 2.41 3.02
N SER A 52 2.87 3.12 3.38
CA SER A 52 2.92 4.54 3.79
C SER A 52 3.73 4.78 5.07
N PHE A 53 3.93 3.74 5.89
CA PHE A 53 4.75 3.81 7.10
C PHE A 53 6.25 3.91 6.81
N PHE A 54 6.72 3.54 5.63
CA PHE A 54 8.13 3.55 5.25
C PHE A 54 8.51 4.86 4.53
N GLY A 55 9.81 5.10 4.40
CA GLY A 55 10.36 6.09 3.48
C GLY A 55 10.63 5.47 2.11
N GLU A 56 10.75 6.29 1.06
CA GLU A 56 11.03 5.83 -0.31
C GLU A 56 12.36 5.04 -0.41
N ASP A 57 13.36 5.40 0.41
CA ASP A 57 14.67 4.73 0.50
C ASP A 57 14.68 3.43 1.34
N ASP A 58 13.55 2.97 1.89
CA ASP A 58 13.56 1.88 2.88
C ASP A 58 13.80 0.50 2.24
N PRO A 59 14.82 -0.28 2.67
CA PRO A 59 15.13 -1.58 2.07
C PRO A 59 13.97 -2.59 2.07
N ALA A 60 13.05 -2.50 3.03
CA ALA A 60 11.87 -3.37 3.06
C ALA A 60 10.85 -2.98 1.97
N LEU A 61 10.62 -1.68 1.78
CA LEU A 61 9.72 -1.16 0.74
C LEU A 61 10.32 -1.37 -0.66
N ILE A 62 11.62 -1.15 -0.83
CA ILE A 62 12.34 -1.40 -2.10
C ILE A 62 12.24 -2.89 -2.50
N ALA A 63 12.38 -3.81 -1.55
CA ALA A 63 12.25 -5.25 -1.82
C ALA A 63 10.82 -5.68 -2.17
N TYR A 64 9.80 -5.04 -1.59
CA TYR A 64 8.39 -5.29 -1.90
C TYR A 64 7.97 -4.66 -3.24
N ASN A 65 8.43 -3.45 -3.54
CA ASN A 65 8.17 -2.80 -4.82
C ASN A 65 8.85 -3.56 -5.96
N GLY A 66 10.13 -3.93 -5.83
CA GLY A 66 10.82 -4.74 -6.85
C GLY A 66 10.19 -6.13 -7.06
N PHE A 67 9.55 -6.71 -6.04
CA PHE A 67 8.68 -7.87 -6.20
C PHE A 67 7.44 -7.52 -7.05
N ARG A 68 6.72 -6.45 -6.72
CA ARG A 68 5.51 -6.01 -7.44
C ARG A 68 5.75 -5.62 -8.89
N ASP A 69 6.87 -4.96 -9.16
CA ASP A 69 7.30 -4.56 -10.50
C ASP A 69 7.59 -5.79 -11.38
N THR A 70 7.99 -6.92 -10.77
CA THR A 70 8.30 -8.18 -11.47
C THR A 70 7.09 -9.12 -11.58
N PHE A 71 6.36 -9.33 -10.48
CA PHE A 71 5.35 -10.40 -10.30
C PHE A 71 3.92 -9.90 -10.00
N GLY A 72 3.65 -8.60 -10.01
CA GLY A 72 2.33 -8.05 -9.67
C GLY A 72 2.02 -8.06 -8.16
N GLN A 73 0.74 -8.03 -7.76
CA GLN A 73 0.37 -8.08 -6.35
C GLN A 73 0.28 -9.53 -5.81
N ASP A 74 0.86 -9.74 -4.63
CA ASP A 74 0.62 -10.91 -3.76
C ASP A 74 -0.76 -10.84 -3.08
N ASP A 75 -1.20 -9.62 -2.74
CA ASP A 75 -2.51 -9.35 -2.16
C ASP A 75 -3.66 -9.51 -3.16
N MET A 76 -4.69 -10.26 -2.75
CA MET A 76 -5.89 -10.56 -3.54
C MET A 76 -7.17 -10.38 -2.71
N PHE A 77 -8.26 -9.98 -3.35
CA PHE A 77 -9.61 -10.10 -2.78
C PHE A 77 -10.06 -11.56 -2.94
N ILE A 78 -10.75 -12.10 -1.94
CA ILE A 78 -11.24 -13.48 -1.95
C ILE A 78 -12.76 -13.50 -1.73
N ILE A 79 -13.48 -14.16 -2.63
CA ILE A 79 -14.91 -14.42 -2.51
C ILE A 79 -15.09 -15.91 -2.23
N SER A 80 -15.28 -16.27 -0.97
CA SER A 80 -15.60 -17.65 -0.58
C SER A 80 -17.10 -17.89 -0.59
N MET A 81 -17.50 -19.05 -1.09
CA MET A 81 -18.88 -19.45 -1.31
C MET A 81 -19.14 -20.80 -0.65
N ARG A 82 -20.16 -20.87 0.21
CA ARG A 82 -20.59 -22.11 0.84
C ARG A 82 -22.00 -22.49 0.34
N PRO A 83 -22.13 -23.36 -0.68
CA PRO A 83 -23.44 -23.83 -1.14
C PRO A 83 -24.09 -24.76 -0.11
N HIS A 84 -25.37 -24.54 0.19
CA HIS A 84 -26.15 -25.31 1.17
C HIS A 84 -26.33 -26.79 0.79
N HIS A 85 -26.11 -27.13 -0.48
CA HIS A 85 -26.28 -28.47 -1.05
C HIS A 85 -24.99 -29.02 -1.71
N GLY A 86 -23.83 -28.40 -1.44
CA GLY A 86 -22.57 -28.77 -2.08
C GLY A 86 -22.45 -28.28 -3.53
N LEU A 87 -21.45 -28.79 -4.25
CA LEU A 87 -21.06 -28.34 -5.60
C LEU A 87 -22.01 -28.85 -6.70
N THR A 88 -23.30 -28.52 -6.62
CA THR A 88 -24.33 -28.95 -7.58
C THR A 88 -24.17 -28.28 -8.95
N ARG A 89 -24.83 -28.81 -9.99
CA ARG A 89 -24.86 -28.19 -11.34
C ARG A 89 -25.36 -26.74 -11.28
N ASP A 90 -26.44 -26.51 -10.53
CA ASP A 90 -27.06 -25.19 -10.37
C ASP A 90 -26.14 -24.20 -9.63
N PHE A 91 -25.32 -24.70 -8.68
CA PHE A 91 -24.25 -23.92 -8.05
C PHE A 91 -23.14 -23.58 -9.04
N LEU A 92 -22.66 -24.56 -9.82
CA LEU A 92 -21.58 -24.36 -10.79
C LEU A 92 -21.98 -23.41 -11.92
N ALA A 93 -23.20 -23.51 -12.43
CA ALA A 93 -23.75 -22.52 -13.37
C ALA A 93 -23.88 -21.12 -12.74
N THR A 94 -24.20 -21.04 -11.44
CA THR A 94 -24.21 -19.78 -10.69
C THR A 94 -22.79 -19.22 -10.46
N LEU A 95 -21.77 -20.09 -10.35
CA LEU A 95 -20.36 -19.73 -10.24
C LEU A 95 -19.82 -19.14 -11.56
N THR A 96 -20.10 -19.76 -12.70
CA THR A 96 -19.75 -19.22 -14.04
C THR A 96 -20.40 -17.84 -14.28
N GLU A 97 -21.70 -17.71 -13.99
CA GLU A 97 -22.42 -16.43 -14.12
C GLU A 97 -21.85 -15.35 -13.17
N LEU A 98 -21.43 -15.72 -11.96
CA LEU A 98 -20.78 -14.79 -11.02
C LEU A 98 -19.38 -14.37 -11.51
N HIS A 99 -18.59 -15.32 -12.02
CA HIS A 99 -17.24 -15.07 -12.54
C HIS A 99 -17.26 -13.99 -13.64
N HIS A 100 -18.00 -14.22 -14.73
CA HIS A 100 -18.06 -13.25 -15.84
C HIS A 100 -18.73 -11.93 -15.44
N GLN A 101 -19.66 -11.93 -14.47
CA GLN A 101 -20.20 -10.68 -13.94
C GLN A 101 -19.20 -9.89 -13.08
N LEU A 102 -18.23 -10.53 -12.43
CA LEU A 102 -17.14 -9.85 -11.75
C LEU A 102 -16.12 -9.32 -12.77
N GLU A 103 -15.68 -10.19 -13.68
CA GLU A 103 -14.79 -9.88 -14.81
C GLU A 103 -15.23 -8.62 -15.58
N ALA A 104 -16.51 -8.57 -15.99
CA ALA A 104 -17.06 -7.48 -16.79
C ALA A 104 -17.42 -6.19 -16.01
N LYS A 105 -17.31 -6.17 -14.68
CA LYS A 105 -17.80 -5.05 -13.84
C LYS A 105 -16.83 -4.54 -12.78
N VAL A 106 -15.79 -5.30 -12.42
CA VAL A 106 -14.80 -4.89 -11.42
C VAL A 106 -13.70 -4.05 -12.10
N PRO A 107 -13.51 -2.77 -11.73
CA PRO A 107 -12.48 -1.92 -12.33
C PRO A 107 -11.08 -2.33 -11.86
N TYR A 108 -10.05 -1.98 -12.63
CA TYR A 108 -8.63 -2.27 -12.33
C TYR A 108 -8.30 -3.76 -12.10
N LEU A 109 -9.11 -4.67 -12.65
CA LEU A 109 -8.86 -6.10 -12.62
C LEU A 109 -7.55 -6.44 -13.36
N ALA A 110 -6.69 -7.24 -12.73
CA ALA A 110 -5.53 -7.85 -13.40
C ALA A 110 -5.84 -9.29 -13.82
N ASP A 111 -6.42 -10.07 -12.91
CA ASP A 111 -6.72 -11.50 -13.04
C ASP A 111 -7.86 -11.88 -12.06
N ILE A 112 -8.67 -12.85 -12.46
CA ILE A 112 -9.76 -13.44 -11.67
C ILE A 112 -9.66 -14.97 -11.76
N THR A 113 -9.15 -15.62 -10.71
CA THR A 113 -8.92 -17.08 -10.71
C THR A 113 -10.05 -17.82 -10.00
N SER A 114 -10.57 -18.91 -10.60
CA SER A 114 -11.67 -19.70 -10.01
C SER A 114 -11.72 -21.12 -10.58
N LEU A 115 -12.74 -21.91 -10.22
CA LEU A 115 -13.01 -23.21 -10.88
C LEU A 115 -13.50 -23.07 -12.34
N VAL A 116 -13.83 -21.87 -12.82
CA VAL A 116 -14.24 -21.64 -14.21
C VAL A 116 -13.01 -21.78 -15.11
N ASN A 117 -12.12 -20.81 -15.00
CA ASN A 117 -10.84 -20.69 -15.69
C ASN A 117 -9.66 -21.39 -14.97
N GLY A 118 -9.93 -22.46 -14.21
CA GLY A 118 -8.86 -23.23 -13.57
C GLY A 118 -8.02 -23.94 -14.64
N ARG A 119 -6.72 -23.64 -14.75
CA ARG A 119 -5.87 -24.22 -15.80
C ARG A 119 -5.72 -25.74 -15.68
N ILE A 120 -6.33 -26.49 -16.61
CA ILE A 120 -6.04 -27.92 -16.81
C ILE A 120 -5.02 -28.12 -17.93
N VAL A 121 -4.24 -29.20 -17.86
CA VAL A 121 -3.21 -29.53 -18.85
C VAL A 121 -3.29 -31.02 -19.19
N TYR A 122 -3.47 -31.36 -20.47
CA TYR A 122 -3.59 -32.74 -20.94
C TYR A 122 -2.92 -32.97 -22.30
N GLY A 123 -2.53 -34.22 -22.57
CA GLY A 123 -2.01 -34.63 -23.88
C GLY A 123 -3.12 -35.11 -24.81
N GLN A 124 -3.16 -34.60 -26.04
CA GLN A 124 -4.09 -35.03 -27.08
C GLN A 124 -3.33 -35.53 -28.32
N GLY A 125 -2.87 -36.79 -28.26
CA GLY A 125 -1.91 -37.32 -29.23
C GLY A 125 -0.53 -36.71 -29.00
N ASP A 126 -0.02 -36.00 -30.01
CA ASP A 126 1.29 -35.32 -29.92
C ASP A 126 1.21 -33.85 -29.47
N THR A 127 0.02 -33.29 -29.26
CA THR A 127 -0.14 -31.96 -28.67
C THR A 127 -0.23 -32.01 -27.14
N LEU A 128 0.35 -31.00 -26.50
CA LEU A 128 -0.03 -30.56 -25.16
C LEU A 128 -1.15 -29.54 -25.34
N VAL A 129 -2.27 -29.73 -24.64
CA VAL A 129 -3.38 -28.77 -24.58
C VAL A 129 -3.41 -28.18 -23.17
N VAL A 130 -3.42 -26.85 -23.11
CA VAL A 130 -3.74 -26.08 -21.90
C VAL A 130 -5.15 -25.53 -22.12
N ASP A 131 -6.03 -25.71 -21.15
CA ASP A 131 -7.47 -25.49 -21.30
C ASP A 131 -8.09 -25.05 -19.97
N GLU A 132 -9.33 -24.58 -20.00
CA GLU A 132 -10.08 -24.23 -18.79
C GLU A 132 -10.77 -25.47 -18.18
N LEU A 133 -10.79 -25.54 -16.84
CA LEU A 133 -11.44 -26.60 -16.08
C LEU A 133 -12.96 -26.68 -16.35
N MET A 134 -13.62 -25.55 -16.62
CA MET A 134 -15.07 -25.49 -16.80
C MET A 134 -15.48 -24.36 -17.77
N THR A 135 -15.10 -24.51 -19.05
CA THR A 135 -15.51 -23.64 -20.17
C THR A 135 -17.04 -23.55 -20.33
N GLU A 136 -17.76 -24.62 -19.99
CA GLU A 136 -19.21 -24.62 -19.78
C GLU A 136 -19.57 -25.28 -18.43
N PRO A 137 -20.62 -24.81 -17.73
CA PRO A 137 -21.10 -25.46 -16.51
C PRO A 137 -21.76 -26.82 -16.82
N PRO A 138 -21.55 -27.85 -15.99
CA PRO A 138 -21.98 -29.23 -16.30
C PRO A 138 -23.50 -29.35 -16.43
N ARG A 139 -23.95 -29.79 -17.60
CA ARG A 139 -25.36 -29.95 -17.98
C ARG A 139 -25.90 -31.27 -17.44
N THR A 140 -25.10 -32.33 -17.34
CA THR A 140 -25.49 -33.62 -16.75
C THR A 140 -24.77 -33.95 -15.43
N GLU A 141 -25.34 -34.88 -14.67
CA GLU A 141 -24.74 -35.38 -13.42
C GLU A 141 -23.39 -36.09 -13.67
N ALA A 142 -23.23 -36.74 -14.83
CA ALA A 142 -21.99 -37.40 -15.22
C ALA A 142 -20.86 -36.40 -15.53
N GLU A 143 -21.19 -35.28 -16.19
CA GLU A 143 -20.25 -34.17 -16.39
C GLU A 143 -19.80 -33.57 -15.05
N ARG A 144 -20.72 -33.43 -14.08
CA ARG A 144 -20.36 -32.96 -12.73
C ARG A 144 -19.39 -33.92 -12.03
N GLU A 145 -19.67 -35.22 -12.04
CA GLU A 145 -18.75 -36.20 -11.40
C GLU A 145 -17.38 -36.23 -12.09
N LEU A 146 -17.34 -36.05 -13.42
CA LEU A 146 -16.09 -35.94 -14.17
C LEU A 146 -15.31 -34.67 -13.80
N LEU A 147 -15.98 -33.51 -13.68
CA LEU A 147 -15.41 -32.25 -13.22
C LEU A 147 -14.86 -32.36 -11.78
N LEU A 148 -15.59 -33.00 -10.88
CA LEU A 148 -15.14 -33.25 -9.52
C LEU A 148 -13.90 -34.17 -9.49
N ALA A 149 -13.85 -35.20 -10.33
CA ALA A 149 -12.68 -36.06 -10.48
C ALA A 149 -11.49 -35.34 -11.16
N GLN A 150 -11.73 -34.36 -12.03
CA GLN A 150 -10.67 -33.47 -12.54
C GLN A 150 -10.12 -32.58 -11.43
N ILE A 151 -10.97 -31.98 -10.59
CA ILE A 151 -10.52 -31.13 -9.46
C ILE A 151 -9.57 -31.89 -8.52
N ASP A 152 -9.89 -33.14 -8.15
CA ASP A 152 -9.00 -33.97 -7.32
C ASP A 152 -7.64 -34.28 -7.99
N ARG A 153 -7.59 -34.23 -9.33
CA ARG A 153 -6.39 -34.53 -10.12
C ARG A 153 -5.39 -33.37 -10.14
N TYR A 154 -5.79 -32.15 -9.76
CA TYR A 154 -4.93 -30.96 -9.74
C TYR A 154 -4.74 -30.46 -8.30
N PRO A 155 -3.69 -30.91 -7.59
CA PRO A 155 -3.43 -30.52 -6.20
C PRO A 155 -3.32 -29.01 -6.00
N LEU A 156 -3.04 -28.22 -7.04
CA LEU A 156 -3.01 -26.76 -6.98
C LEU A 156 -4.37 -26.11 -6.63
N TYR A 157 -5.50 -26.78 -6.82
CA TYR A 157 -6.81 -26.23 -6.44
C TYR A 157 -7.17 -26.44 -4.96
N GLU A 158 -6.70 -27.53 -4.34
CA GLU A 158 -7.05 -27.87 -2.94
C GLU A 158 -6.59 -26.75 -1.98
N LYS A 159 -7.48 -26.30 -1.10
CA LYS A 159 -7.33 -25.16 -0.16
C LYS A 159 -7.12 -23.78 -0.81
N LEU A 160 -7.00 -23.69 -2.13
CA LEU A 160 -6.85 -22.42 -2.83
C LEU A 160 -8.19 -22.00 -3.46
N LEU A 161 -8.75 -22.88 -4.31
CA LEU A 161 -10.03 -22.66 -5.00
C LEU A 161 -11.16 -23.52 -4.40
N VAL A 162 -10.84 -24.65 -3.75
CA VAL A 162 -11.82 -25.56 -3.14
C VAL A 162 -11.32 -26.06 -1.79
N SER A 163 -12.19 -26.12 -0.77
CA SER A 163 -11.83 -26.74 0.52
C SER A 163 -11.61 -28.25 0.38
N THR A 164 -10.76 -28.84 1.24
CA THR A 164 -10.46 -30.29 1.24
C THR A 164 -11.71 -31.17 1.41
N ASP A 165 -12.77 -30.64 2.04
CA ASP A 165 -14.06 -31.32 2.23
C ASP A 165 -15.11 -30.99 1.14
N ARG A 166 -14.75 -30.18 0.13
CA ARG A 166 -15.62 -29.64 -0.93
C ARG A 166 -16.85 -28.86 -0.42
N SER A 167 -16.87 -28.45 0.85
CA SER A 167 -17.98 -27.64 1.41
C SER A 167 -17.93 -26.16 0.99
N MET A 168 -16.78 -25.69 0.47
CA MET A 168 -16.54 -24.30 0.11
C MET A 168 -15.73 -24.18 -1.19
N THR A 169 -16.05 -23.16 -1.98
CA THR A 169 -15.33 -22.76 -3.21
C THR A 169 -14.87 -21.31 -3.06
N SER A 170 -13.83 -20.88 -3.78
CA SER A 170 -13.37 -19.49 -3.79
C SER A 170 -13.12 -18.95 -5.20
N ILE A 171 -13.42 -17.66 -5.39
CA ILE A 171 -12.89 -16.84 -6.49
C ILE A 171 -11.80 -15.94 -5.88
N LEU A 172 -10.65 -15.90 -6.52
CA LEU A 172 -9.53 -15.00 -6.21
C LEU A 172 -9.56 -13.85 -7.23
N ILE A 173 -9.35 -12.62 -6.77
CA ILE A 173 -9.35 -11.42 -7.63
C ILE A 173 -8.09 -10.62 -7.33
N LYS A 174 -7.18 -10.57 -8.32
CA LYS A 174 -5.97 -9.73 -8.28
C LYS A 174 -6.27 -8.38 -8.91
N ALA A 175 -5.88 -7.30 -8.24
CA ALA A 175 -5.93 -5.96 -8.82
C ALA A 175 -4.62 -5.62 -9.55
N GLN A 176 -4.69 -4.69 -10.51
CA GLN A 176 -3.52 -4.15 -11.20
C GLN A 176 -2.62 -3.44 -10.19
N ALA A 177 -1.33 -3.81 -10.12
CA ALA A 177 -0.41 -3.20 -9.17
C ALA A 177 -0.29 -1.67 -9.38
N ILE A 178 -0.22 -1.24 -10.64
CA ILE A 178 0.03 0.15 -11.08
C ILE A 178 -1.18 0.66 -11.88
N LYS A 179 -1.56 1.92 -11.68
CA LYS A 179 -2.66 2.56 -12.43
C LYS A 179 -2.26 2.82 -13.90
N PRO A 180 -3.04 2.36 -14.89
CA PRO A 180 -2.75 2.63 -16.30
C PRO A 180 -2.85 4.12 -16.65
N VAL A 181 -1.93 4.59 -17.50
CA VAL A 181 -1.93 5.97 -18.04
C VAL A 181 -2.89 6.05 -19.23
N ALA A 182 -3.66 7.13 -19.32
CA ALA A 182 -4.65 7.31 -20.37
C ALA A 182 -4.00 7.73 -21.71
N GLU A 183 -4.16 6.90 -22.73
CA GLU A 183 -3.55 7.04 -24.05
C GLU A 183 -3.90 8.35 -24.77
N LYS A 184 -2.97 8.86 -25.59
CA LYS A 184 -3.27 9.97 -26.52
C LYS A 184 -2.39 10.13 -27.77
N ASP A 185 -1.39 9.27 -28.00
CA ASP A 185 -0.54 9.34 -29.19
C ASP A 185 -0.08 7.93 -29.63
N LEU A 186 -0.52 7.49 -30.81
CA LEU A 186 -0.18 6.17 -31.38
C LEU A 186 1.28 6.05 -31.83
N LEU A 187 2.01 7.16 -32.00
CA LEU A 187 3.39 7.17 -32.50
C LEU A 187 4.43 7.02 -31.38
N ALA A 188 4.03 7.21 -30.11
CA ALA A 188 4.90 7.13 -28.95
C ALA A 188 5.62 5.76 -28.83
N GLY A 189 4.97 4.68 -29.28
CA GLY A 189 5.53 3.32 -29.24
C GLY A 189 6.83 3.12 -30.02
N PHE A 190 7.14 4.00 -30.99
CA PHE A 190 8.33 3.94 -31.85
C PHE A 190 9.49 4.89 -31.44
N ALA A 191 9.39 5.55 -30.27
CA ALA A 191 10.35 6.56 -29.82
C ALA A 191 11.58 5.94 -29.10
N ASP A 192 12.37 5.14 -29.81
CA ASP A 192 13.41 4.27 -29.21
C ASP A 192 14.67 4.96 -28.66
N ASP A 193 14.95 6.21 -29.04
CA ASP A 193 16.15 6.96 -28.58
C ASP A 193 15.88 7.93 -27.42
N ALA A 194 14.65 8.00 -26.92
CA ALA A 194 14.36 8.73 -25.70
C ALA A 194 14.77 7.87 -24.48
N PRO A 195 15.62 8.35 -23.56
CA PRO A 195 15.75 7.68 -22.27
C PRO A 195 14.37 7.69 -21.60
N SER A 196 13.90 6.50 -21.19
CA SER A 196 12.57 6.33 -20.60
C SER A 196 12.33 7.41 -19.55
N PRO A 197 11.24 8.19 -19.63
CA PRO A 197 11.04 9.37 -18.79
C PRO A 197 11.13 8.95 -17.32
N ALA A 198 12.11 9.51 -16.61
CA ALA A 198 12.60 9.04 -15.31
C ALA A 198 11.42 8.60 -14.42
N PRO A 199 11.43 7.34 -13.94
CA PRO A 199 10.25 6.50 -13.81
C PRO A 199 9.09 7.26 -13.20
N ALA A 200 8.05 7.47 -14.01
CA ALA A 200 6.91 8.32 -13.68
C ALA A 200 6.18 7.76 -12.46
N ALA A 201 6.61 8.25 -11.28
CA ALA A 201 6.61 7.51 -10.01
C ALA A 201 5.45 6.52 -9.88
N HIS A 202 5.78 5.22 -10.02
CA HIS A 202 4.81 4.13 -10.27
C HIS A 202 3.57 4.33 -9.41
N ARG A 203 2.48 4.75 -10.05
CA ARG A 203 1.28 5.16 -9.33
C ARG A 203 0.46 3.93 -8.99
N TYR A 204 0.97 3.19 -8.02
CA TYR A 204 0.27 2.07 -7.39
C TYR A 204 -1.14 2.50 -6.97
N LEU A 205 -2.11 1.57 -7.02
CA LEU A 205 -3.47 1.85 -6.61
C LEU A 205 -3.52 2.44 -5.19
N SER A 206 -4.40 3.42 -4.99
CA SER A 206 -4.64 4.03 -3.69
C SER A 206 -5.87 3.41 -3.03
N ASN A 207 -6.11 3.79 -1.77
CA ASN A 207 -7.31 3.39 -1.05
C ASN A 207 -8.62 3.74 -1.77
N GLU A 208 -8.65 4.80 -2.59
CA GLU A 208 -9.86 5.18 -3.33
C GLU A 208 -10.21 4.13 -4.39
N GLU A 209 -9.21 3.62 -5.13
CA GLU A 209 -9.40 2.52 -6.08
C GLU A 209 -9.70 1.18 -5.37
N SER A 210 -9.03 0.86 -4.26
CA SER A 210 -9.32 -0.36 -3.48
C SER A 210 -10.76 -0.38 -2.92
N ILE A 211 -11.28 0.79 -2.51
CA ILE A 211 -12.68 0.96 -2.11
C ILE A 211 -13.63 0.84 -3.31
N GLU A 212 -13.22 1.31 -4.50
CA GLU A 212 -14.00 1.16 -5.72
C GLU A 212 -14.15 -0.32 -6.12
N ILE A 213 -13.05 -1.07 -6.11
CA ILE A 213 -13.01 -2.53 -6.34
C ILE A 213 -13.87 -3.27 -5.31
N SER A 214 -13.65 -3.03 -4.02
CA SER A 214 -14.43 -3.62 -2.92
C SER A 214 -15.94 -3.38 -3.09
N ARG A 215 -16.34 -2.15 -3.47
CA ARG A 215 -17.73 -1.79 -3.72
C ARG A 215 -18.29 -2.52 -4.95
N ALA A 216 -17.53 -2.61 -6.05
CA ALA A 216 -17.95 -3.33 -7.26
C ALA A 216 -18.18 -4.82 -6.96
N ILE A 217 -17.22 -5.49 -6.33
CA ILE A 217 -17.35 -6.89 -5.89
C ILE A 217 -18.59 -7.08 -5.02
N SER A 218 -18.76 -6.23 -4.01
CA SER A 218 -19.91 -6.29 -3.09
C SER A 218 -21.26 -6.09 -3.80
N GLN A 219 -21.32 -5.19 -4.79
CA GLN A 219 -22.52 -4.94 -5.60
C GLN A 219 -22.86 -6.10 -6.54
N VAL A 220 -21.86 -6.74 -7.15
CA VAL A 220 -22.08 -7.94 -7.97
C VAL A 220 -22.58 -9.09 -7.09
N VAL A 221 -21.85 -9.43 -6.02
CA VAL A 221 -22.20 -10.53 -5.10
C VAL A 221 -23.57 -10.34 -4.45
N ALA A 222 -23.99 -9.10 -4.16
CA ALA A 222 -25.34 -8.80 -3.66
C ALA A 222 -26.46 -9.28 -4.61
N GLY A 223 -26.22 -9.33 -5.93
CA GLY A 223 -27.17 -9.84 -6.93
C GLY A 223 -27.37 -11.37 -6.92
N PHE A 224 -26.51 -12.11 -6.21
CA PHE A 224 -26.56 -13.58 -6.11
C PHE A 224 -27.04 -14.07 -4.74
N GLN A 225 -27.26 -13.16 -3.79
CA GLN A 225 -27.78 -13.46 -2.46
C GLN A 225 -29.14 -14.17 -2.53
N GLY A 226 -29.37 -15.10 -1.60
CA GLY A 226 -30.61 -15.88 -1.53
C GLY A 226 -30.67 -17.12 -2.44
N ARG A 227 -29.66 -17.40 -3.27
CA ARG A 227 -29.57 -18.61 -4.12
C ARG A 227 -29.15 -19.90 -3.38
N GLY A 228 -29.27 -19.96 -2.05
CA GLY A 228 -28.80 -21.12 -1.25
C GLY A 228 -27.27 -21.22 -1.15
N ILE A 229 -26.58 -20.08 -1.20
CA ILE A 229 -25.12 -19.95 -1.11
C ILE A 229 -24.83 -18.89 -0.05
N ASP A 230 -24.03 -19.23 0.96
CA ASP A 230 -23.49 -18.23 1.89
C ASP A 230 -22.22 -17.63 1.27
N PHE A 231 -22.23 -16.31 1.06
CA PHE A 231 -21.08 -15.57 0.51
C PHE A 231 -20.27 -14.90 1.62
N HIS A 232 -18.96 -15.07 1.57
CA HIS A 232 -18.00 -14.51 2.52
C HIS A 232 -16.91 -13.77 1.75
N LEU A 233 -16.72 -12.49 2.05
CA LEU A 233 -15.71 -11.63 1.40
C LEU A 233 -14.52 -11.45 2.35
N SER A 234 -13.31 -11.74 1.88
CA SER A 234 -12.06 -11.69 2.65
C SER A 234 -10.86 -11.27 1.76
N GLY A 235 -9.63 -11.43 2.28
CA GLY A 235 -8.39 -11.00 1.62
C GLY A 235 -7.96 -9.59 2.02
N THR A 236 -6.66 -9.31 1.98
CA THR A 236 -6.08 -8.08 2.53
C THR A 236 -6.65 -6.78 1.96
N PRO A 237 -6.83 -6.61 0.62
CA PRO A 237 -7.31 -5.36 0.05
C PRO A 237 -8.71 -4.97 0.55
N LEU A 238 -9.55 -5.97 0.84
CA LEU A 238 -10.88 -5.76 1.43
C LEU A 238 -10.77 -5.23 2.88
N VAL A 239 -9.88 -5.82 3.68
CA VAL A 239 -9.63 -5.38 5.07
C VAL A 239 -9.15 -3.93 5.08
N VAL A 240 -8.22 -3.56 4.20
CA VAL A 240 -7.71 -2.19 4.06
C VAL A 240 -8.80 -1.22 3.59
N ALA A 241 -9.67 -1.63 2.67
CA ALA A 241 -10.80 -0.84 2.21
C ALA A 241 -11.86 -0.61 3.31
N GLU A 242 -12.23 -1.64 4.09
CA GLU A 242 -13.16 -1.50 5.23
C GLU A 242 -12.55 -0.59 6.31
N LEU A 243 -11.28 -0.81 6.70
CA LEU A 243 -10.56 0.08 7.63
C LEU A 243 -10.62 1.55 7.20
N THR A 244 -10.39 1.83 5.92
CA THR A 244 -10.43 3.21 5.40
C THR A 244 -11.82 3.83 5.52
N SER A 245 -12.88 3.11 5.12
CA SER A 245 -14.25 3.62 5.22
C SER A 245 -14.63 3.87 6.68
N THR A 246 -14.36 2.89 7.55
CA THR A 246 -14.62 2.95 8.99
C THR A 246 -13.88 4.12 9.65
N ILE A 247 -12.61 4.36 9.34
CA ILE A 247 -11.83 5.49 9.89
C ILE A 247 -12.52 6.83 9.61
N ASN A 248 -13.04 6.99 8.39
CA ASN A 248 -13.77 8.18 7.97
C ASN A 248 -15.14 8.31 8.70
N ASP A 249 -15.86 7.20 8.92
CA ASP A 249 -17.18 7.25 9.57
C ASP A 249 -17.10 7.37 11.11
N ASP A 250 -16.06 6.79 11.73
CA ASP A 250 -15.64 7.09 13.11
C ASP A 250 -15.35 8.60 13.26
N LEU A 251 -14.55 9.20 12.37
CA LEU A 251 -14.22 10.64 12.41
C LEU A 251 -15.47 11.53 12.28
N ARG A 252 -16.39 11.19 11.37
CA ARG A 252 -17.68 11.88 11.19
C ARG A 252 -18.56 11.83 12.45
N THR A 253 -18.42 10.80 13.27
CA THR A 253 -19.20 10.61 14.51
C THR A 253 -18.52 11.28 15.72
N MET A 254 -17.22 11.05 15.88
CA MET A 254 -16.46 11.38 17.09
C MET A 254 -16.09 12.87 17.18
N VAL A 255 -15.81 13.55 16.07
CA VAL A 255 -15.46 14.98 16.09
C VAL A 255 -16.68 15.85 16.50
N PRO A 256 -17.88 15.67 15.93
CA PRO A 256 -19.08 16.35 16.43
C PRO A 256 -19.44 15.99 17.88
N LEU A 257 -19.28 14.72 18.28
CA LEU A 257 -19.54 14.29 19.65
C LEU A 257 -18.56 14.94 20.66
N SER A 258 -17.29 15.13 20.26
CA SER A 258 -16.30 15.88 21.04
C SER A 258 -16.75 17.32 21.24
N PHE A 259 -17.09 18.03 20.16
CA PHE A 259 -17.62 19.39 20.25
C PHE A 259 -18.90 19.49 21.08
N LEU A 260 -19.80 18.50 21.02
CA LEU A 260 -21.02 18.45 21.83
C LEU A 260 -20.71 18.30 23.33
N LEU A 261 -19.85 17.35 23.72
CA LEU A 261 -19.40 17.18 25.11
C LEU A 261 -18.79 18.48 25.65
N ILE A 262 -17.97 19.13 24.83
CA ILE A 262 -17.30 20.40 25.13
C ILE A 262 -18.30 21.54 25.31
N VAL A 263 -19.30 21.66 24.45
CA VAL A 263 -20.38 22.66 24.58
C VAL A 263 -21.17 22.44 25.87
N LEU A 264 -21.52 21.19 26.19
CA LEU A 264 -22.22 20.83 27.43
C LEU A 264 -21.37 21.19 28.66
N PHE A 265 -20.09 20.81 28.66
CA PHE A 265 -19.16 21.11 29.74
C PHE A 265 -18.96 22.62 29.95
N LEU A 266 -18.65 23.38 28.90
CA LEU A 266 -18.40 24.82 29.00
C LEU A 266 -19.67 25.57 29.45
N ALA A 267 -20.85 25.09 29.05
CA ALA A 267 -22.13 25.63 29.49
C ALA A 267 -22.36 25.38 31.00
N VAL A 268 -22.01 24.21 31.52
CA VAL A 268 -22.05 23.89 32.96
C VAL A 268 -21.01 24.72 33.74
N LEU A 269 -19.78 24.82 33.23
CA LEU A 269 -18.67 25.51 33.89
C LEU A 269 -18.90 27.02 34.02
N PHE A 270 -19.16 27.70 32.90
CA PHE A 270 -19.23 29.17 32.87
C PHE A 270 -20.65 29.73 32.99
N ARG A 271 -21.68 28.94 32.63
CA ARG A 271 -23.10 29.34 32.62
C ARG A 271 -23.35 30.66 31.88
N ARG A 272 -22.56 30.91 30.82
CA ARG A 272 -22.51 32.13 30.00
C ARG A 272 -22.20 31.75 28.56
N ILE A 273 -22.89 32.35 27.59
CA ILE A 273 -22.67 32.08 26.16
C ILE A 273 -21.22 32.40 25.74
N SER A 274 -20.65 33.52 26.22
CA SER A 274 -19.23 33.87 26.00
C SER A 274 -18.23 32.91 26.65
N GLY A 275 -18.66 32.09 27.61
CA GLY A 275 -17.86 31.01 28.20
C GLY A 275 -17.81 29.76 27.34
N VAL A 276 -18.78 29.59 26.44
CA VAL A 276 -18.83 28.47 25.48
C VAL A 276 -18.23 28.90 24.14
N LEU A 277 -18.71 30.02 23.60
CA LEU A 277 -18.47 30.40 22.21
C LEU A 277 -17.01 30.78 21.92
N TYR A 278 -16.31 31.44 22.86
CA TYR A 278 -14.93 31.87 22.58
C TYR A 278 -13.95 30.68 22.58
N PRO A 279 -13.92 29.77 23.59
CA PRO A 279 -13.14 28.54 23.52
C PRO A 279 -13.49 27.70 22.29
N LEU A 280 -14.79 27.50 22.01
CA LEU A 280 -15.26 26.72 20.87
C LEU A 280 -14.75 27.27 19.53
N LEU A 281 -14.79 28.59 19.34
CA LEU A 281 -14.34 29.24 18.11
C LEU A 281 -12.81 29.20 17.96
N ILE A 282 -12.06 29.41 19.03
CA ILE A 282 -10.58 29.28 19.05
C ILE A 282 -10.18 27.88 18.56
N VAL A 283 -10.81 26.86 19.13
CA VAL A 283 -10.47 25.46 18.93
C VAL A 283 -10.93 24.94 17.56
N LEU A 284 -12.11 25.34 17.11
CA LEU A 284 -12.61 25.02 15.77
C LEU A 284 -11.69 25.61 14.68
N LEU A 285 -11.27 26.87 14.83
CA LEU A 285 -10.39 27.51 13.86
C LEU A 285 -8.95 26.95 13.92
N SER A 286 -8.41 26.60 15.08
CA SER A 286 -7.11 25.93 15.17
C SER A 286 -7.13 24.50 14.60
N LEU A 287 -8.24 23.77 14.74
CA LEU A 287 -8.42 22.47 14.07
C LEU A 287 -8.42 22.63 12.55
N ILE A 288 -9.24 23.55 12.01
CA ILE A 288 -9.30 23.87 10.58
C ILE A 288 -7.92 24.29 10.04
N ALA A 289 -7.21 25.14 10.77
CA ALA A 289 -5.85 25.55 10.43
C ALA A 289 -4.85 24.38 10.42
N THR A 290 -5.00 23.40 11.32
CA THR A 290 -4.11 22.22 11.37
C THR A 290 -4.40 21.24 10.24
N LEU A 291 -5.67 20.94 9.96
CA LEU A 291 -6.05 20.11 8.80
C LEU A 291 -5.67 20.77 7.47
N GLY A 292 -5.78 22.10 7.40
CA GLY A 292 -5.27 22.89 6.29
C GLY A 292 -3.74 22.84 6.16
N LEU A 293 -3.01 22.81 7.27
CA LEU A 293 -1.55 22.64 7.27
C LEU A 293 -1.15 21.23 6.79
N MET A 294 -1.87 20.17 7.18
CA MET A 294 -1.67 18.82 6.64
C MET A 294 -1.86 18.81 5.11
N GLY A 295 -2.95 19.41 4.60
CA GLY A 295 -3.21 19.54 3.16
C GLY A 295 -2.20 20.42 2.41
N LEU A 296 -1.62 21.43 3.07
CA LEU A 296 -0.51 22.24 2.53
C LEU A 296 0.78 21.40 2.39
N CYS A 297 1.09 20.60 3.41
CA CYS A 297 2.25 19.70 3.45
C CYS A 297 2.05 18.40 2.65
N ARG A 298 0.85 18.15 2.09
CA ARG A 298 0.43 16.89 1.44
C ARG A 298 0.55 15.66 2.35
N ILE A 299 0.29 15.82 3.64
CA ILE A 299 0.33 14.75 4.63
C ILE A 299 -1.07 14.12 4.72
N PRO A 300 -1.22 12.81 4.43
CA PRO A 300 -2.52 12.14 4.51
C PRO A 300 -2.98 11.99 5.97
N ILE A 301 -4.29 11.86 6.18
CA ILE A 301 -4.80 11.29 7.43
C ILE A 301 -4.52 9.78 7.38
N THR A 302 -3.71 9.29 8.30
CA THR A 302 -3.43 7.86 8.49
C THR A 302 -4.08 7.35 9.77
N MET A 303 -4.09 6.03 9.99
CA MET A 303 -4.62 5.41 11.23
C MET A 303 -4.00 6.04 12.50
N VAL A 304 -2.71 6.39 12.45
CA VAL A 304 -1.97 7.08 13.53
C VAL A 304 -2.49 8.51 13.76
N MET A 305 -2.92 9.19 12.69
CA MET A 305 -3.39 10.57 12.73
C MET A 305 -4.90 10.74 12.94
N GLN A 306 -5.69 9.66 12.88
CA GLN A 306 -7.12 9.68 13.24
C GLN A 306 -7.36 10.25 14.66
N ILE A 307 -6.39 10.11 15.55
CA ILE A 307 -6.41 10.62 16.93
C ILE A 307 -6.30 12.17 16.99
N LEU A 308 -5.65 12.79 16.01
CA LEU A 308 -5.23 14.19 16.08
C LEU A 308 -6.39 15.21 16.18
N PRO A 309 -7.50 15.09 15.41
CA PRO A 309 -8.60 16.04 15.47
C PRO A 309 -9.21 16.17 16.87
N SER A 310 -9.63 15.05 17.46
CA SER A 310 -10.27 15.07 18.78
C SER A 310 -9.28 15.40 19.89
N PHE A 311 -8.00 15.02 19.75
CA PHE A 311 -6.93 15.43 20.66
C PHE A 311 -6.81 16.97 20.71
N LEU A 312 -6.66 17.64 19.56
CA LEU A 312 -6.55 19.10 19.50
C LEU A 312 -7.82 19.80 20.01
N VAL A 313 -8.99 19.22 19.70
CA VAL A 313 -10.29 19.71 20.15
C VAL A 313 -10.42 19.72 21.67
N VAL A 314 -9.78 18.77 22.35
CA VAL A 314 -9.84 18.66 23.81
C VAL A 314 -8.73 19.49 24.48
N VAL A 315 -7.50 19.45 23.96
CA VAL A 315 -6.34 20.18 24.54
C VAL A 315 -6.46 21.69 24.38
N GLY A 316 -6.80 22.18 23.18
CA GLY A 316 -6.83 23.63 22.89
C GLY A 316 -7.85 24.43 23.71
N ILE A 317 -8.73 23.74 24.45
CA ILE A 317 -9.68 24.36 25.38
C ILE A 317 -9.00 24.83 26.66
N GLY A 318 -8.05 24.06 27.20
CA GLY A 318 -7.44 24.29 28.51
C GLY A 318 -6.91 25.71 28.66
N ASP A 319 -6.00 26.10 27.76
CA ASP A 319 -5.42 27.44 27.64
C ASP A 319 -6.48 28.55 27.77
N SER A 320 -7.53 28.45 26.94
CA SER A 320 -8.61 29.44 26.90
C SER A 320 -9.48 29.44 28.17
N VAL A 321 -9.73 28.26 28.77
CA VAL A 321 -10.50 28.10 30.01
C VAL A 321 -9.75 28.68 31.21
N HIS A 322 -8.44 28.47 31.31
CA HIS A 322 -7.61 29.02 32.37
C HIS A 322 -7.59 30.56 32.32
N ILE A 323 -7.31 31.14 31.15
CA ILE A 323 -7.32 32.60 30.95
C ILE A 323 -8.71 33.17 31.25
N LEU A 324 -9.78 32.57 30.70
CA LEU A 324 -11.14 33.07 30.83
C LEU A 324 -11.69 32.96 32.27
N THR A 325 -11.25 31.95 33.02
CA THR A 325 -11.56 31.80 34.46
C THR A 325 -10.95 32.92 35.30
N ILE A 326 -9.70 33.34 35.02
CA ILE A 326 -9.08 34.49 35.68
C ILE A 326 -9.74 35.80 35.22
N PHE A 327 -9.99 35.97 33.91
CA PHE A 327 -10.70 37.13 33.36
C PHE A 327 -12.05 37.34 34.06
N TYR A 328 -12.92 36.32 34.13
CA TYR A 328 -14.21 36.47 34.80
C TYR A 328 -14.08 36.70 36.31
N ARG A 329 -12.97 36.33 36.95
CA ARG A 329 -12.71 36.62 38.38
C ARG A 329 -12.31 38.09 38.59
N LEU A 330 -11.47 38.63 37.70
CA LEU A 330 -10.99 40.02 37.75
C LEU A 330 -12.06 41.00 37.27
N TYR A 331 -12.76 40.70 36.16
CA TYR A 331 -13.83 41.53 35.61
C TYR A 331 -14.99 41.74 36.60
N ARG A 332 -15.29 40.73 37.43
CA ARG A 332 -16.26 40.84 38.55
C ARG A 332 -15.80 41.75 39.69
N ARG A 333 -14.52 42.12 39.76
CA ARG A 333 -13.97 43.06 40.77
C ARG A 333 -13.74 44.46 40.21
N SER A 334 -13.26 44.59 38.98
CA SER A 334 -12.92 45.89 38.36
C SER A 334 -14.09 46.54 37.62
N GLY A 335 -15.00 45.76 37.03
CA GLY A 335 -15.98 46.25 36.05
C GLY A 335 -15.37 46.65 34.69
N ASP A 336 -14.04 46.70 34.57
CA ASP A 336 -13.29 47.04 33.36
C ASP A 336 -12.82 45.78 32.62
N LYS A 337 -13.21 45.65 31.34
CA LYS A 337 -12.81 44.55 30.46
C LYS A 337 -11.31 44.62 30.08
N GLU A 338 -10.74 45.80 29.84
CA GLU A 338 -9.35 45.95 29.41
C GLU A 338 -8.40 45.55 30.53
N GLN A 339 -8.52 46.17 31.71
CA GLN A 339 -7.69 45.82 32.86
C GLN A 339 -7.84 44.35 33.26
N ALA A 340 -9.06 43.79 33.19
CA ALA A 340 -9.29 42.38 33.53
C ALA A 340 -8.60 41.40 32.57
N ILE A 341 -8.64 41.62 31.25
CA ILE A 341 -7.96 40.70 30.30
C ILE A 341 -6.45 40.91 30.27
N VAL A 342 -5.98 42.15 30.41
CA VAL A 342 -4.54 42.47 30.50
C VAL A 342 -3.91 41.81 31.72
N GLN A 343 -4.57 41.86 32.88
CA GLN A 343 -4.12 41.15 34.09
C GLN A 343 -4.27 39.63 33.97
N ALA A 344 -5.38 39.12 33.42
CA ALA A 344 -5.58 37.68 33.24
C ALA A 344 -4.51 37.05 32.33
N MET A 345 -4.20 37.69 31.20
CA MET A 345 -3.12 37.30 30.29
C MET A 345 -1.75 37.44 30.95
N GLY A 346 -1.54 38.51 31.74
CA GLY A 346 -0.30 38.69 32.50
C GLY A 346 -0.03 37.56 33.51
N PHE A 347 -1.05 37.04 34.19
CA PHE A 347 -0.92 35.95 35.15
C PHE A 347 -0.94 34.55 34.50
N ALA A 348 -1.81 34.30 33.52
CA ALA A 348 -1.99 32.97 32.92
C ALA A 348 -1.02 32.69 31.76
N GLY A 349 -0.56 33.72 31.04
CA GLY A 349 0.13 33.54 29.75
C GLY A 349 1.46 32.81 29.84
N LEU A 350 2.23 32.98 30.93
CA LEU A 350 3.47 32.22 31.11
C LEU A 350 3.21 30.74 31.45
N PRO A 351 2.32 30.36 32.40
CA PRO A 351 1.85 28.99 32.56
C PRO A 351 1.36 28.39 31.24
N VAL A 352 0.38 29.01 30.57
CA VAL A 352 -0.21 28.53 29.31
C VAL A 352 0.86 28.31 28.22
N LEU A 353 1.78 29.26 28.00
CA LEU A 353 2.90 29.06 27.06
C LEU A 353 3.74 27.82 27.42
N MET A 354 4.01 27.58 28.70
CA MET A 354 4.81 26.44 29.13
C MET A 354 4.08 25.11 28.92
N THR A 355 2.75 25.06 29.11
CA THR A 355 1.95 23.83 29.05
C THR A 355 1.65 23.42 27.61
N SER A 356 1.32 24.37 26.72
CA SER A 356 1.27 24.11 25.28
C SER A 356 2.66 23.68 24.76
N VAL A 357 3.76 24.25 25.28
CA VAL A 357 5.14 23.86 24.89
C VAL A 357 5.55 22.48 25.42
N THR A 358 5.20 22.07 26.65
CA THR A 358 5.47 20.69 27.12
C THR A 358 4.66 19.68 26.34
N THR A 359 3.39 19.97 26.03
CA THR A 359 2.54 19.12 25.20
C THR A 359 3.13 18.98 23.79
N ALA A 360 3.52 20.10 23.16
CA ALA A 360 4.19 20.11 21.87
C ALA A 360 5.52 19.34 21.89
N CYS A 361 6.34 19.47 22.94
CA CYS A 361 7.61 18.73 23.06
C CYS A 361 7.41 17.22 23.31
N GLY A 362 6.36 16.82 24.05
CA GLY A 362 6.01 15.42 24.25
C GLY A 362 5.61 14.74 22.93
N LEU A 363 4.79 15.43 22.13
CA LEU A 363 4.43 14.99 20.77
C LEU A 363 5.64 15.02 19.81
N LEU A 364 6.49 16.05 19.90
CA LEU A 364 7.66 16.22 19.04
C LEU A 364 8.67 15.07 19.16
N SER A 365 8.65 14.31 20.26
CA SER A 365 9.47 13.10 20.41
C SER A 365 9.30 12.10 19.27
N PHE A 366 8.10 12.01 18.68
CA PHE A 366 7.80 11.10 17.58
C PHE A 366 8.43 11.53 16.25
N ALA A 367 8.86 12.79 16.09
CA ALA A 367 9.45 13.29 14.83
C ALA A 367 10.79 12.61 14.45
N TRP A 368 11.38 11.83 15.36
CA TRP A 368 12.56 10.98 15.13
C TRP A 368 12.22 9.48 15.10
N ALA A 369 10.95 9.11 14.88
CA ALA A 369 10.57 7.73 14.64
C ALA A 369 11.12 7.24 13.29
N ASP A 370 11.51 5.96 13.24
CA ASP A 370 12.00 5.27 12.04
C ASP A 370 10.86 4.96 11.03
N LEU A 371 9.68 5.57 11.19
CA LEU A 371 8.45 5.33 10.42
C LEU A 371 7.73 6.66 10.11
N ASN A 372 7.42 6.88 8.84
CA ASN A 372 6.90 8.10 8.25
C ASN A 372 5.59 8.58 8.92
N ASN A 373 4.58 7.71 9.01
CA ASN A 373 3.27 8.02 9.62
C ASN A 373 3.35 8.48 11.08
N VAL A 374 4.31 7.94 11.83
CA VAL A 374 4.57 8.29 13.24
C VAL A 374 5.34 9.61 13.32
N ALA A 375 6.35 9.79 12.48
CA ALA A 375 7.09 11.05 12.38
C ALA A 375 6.19 12.23 11.98
N GLN A 376 5.28 12.02 11.02
CA GLN A 376 4.28 13.00 10.57
C GLN A 376 3.36 13.46 11.71
N LEU A 377 2.79 12.55 12.50
CA LEU A 377 2.07 12.92 13.73
C LEU A 377 2.99 13.73 14.66
N GLY A 378 4.24 13.30 14.78
CA GLY A 378 5.28 13.94 15.57
C GLY A 378 5.61 15.38 15.22
N TYR A 379 5.26 15.92 14.03
CA TYR A 379 5.42 17.35 13.74
C TYR A 379 4.12 18.08 13.36
N MET A 380 3.09 17.37 12.90
CA MET A 380 1.74 17.95 12.74
C MET A 380 1.05 18.20 14.09
N ALA A 381 1.17 17.30 15.06
CA ALA A 381 0.52 17.46 16.37
C ALA A 381 1.10 18.62 17.21
N PRO A 382 2.43 18.81 17.33
CA PRO A 382 3.00 20.01 17.95
C PRO A 382 2.58 21.30 17.23
N ALA A 383 2.53 21.29 15.90
CA ALA A 383 2.09 22.45 15.12
C ALA A 383 0.64 22.83 15.44
N GLY A 384 -0.27 21.85 15.55
CA GLY A 384 -1.65 22.08 15.95
C GLY A 384 -1.80 22.64 17.37
N VAL A 385 -0.99 22.17 18.34
CA VAL A 385 -0.97 22.72 19.71
C VAL A 385 -0.42 24.15 19.71
N MET A 386 0.60 24.46 18.92
CA MET A 386 1.14 25.82 18.78
C MET A 386 0.17 26.77 18.04
N LEU A 387 -0.64 26.25 17.11
CA LEU A 387 -1.76 26.99 16.51
C LEU A 387 -2.86 27.26 17.56
N ALA A 388 -3.25 26.28 18.37
CA ALA A 388 -4.23 26.49 19.44
C ALA A 388 -3.78 27.56 20.46
N LEU A 389 -2.50 27.57 20.84
CA LEU A 389 -1.89 28.63 21.66
C LEU A 389 -1.94 30.00 20.96
N LEU A 390 -1.50 30.09 19.71
CA LEU A 390 -1.50 31.34 18.92
C LEU A 390 -2.92 31.92 18.82
N TYR A 391 -3.90 31.07 18.52
CA TYR A 391 -5.30 31.47 18.39
C TYR A 391 -5.85 31.87 19.76
N THR A 392 -5.53 31.16 20.85
CA THR A 392 -5.93 31.58 22.21
C THR A 392 -5.39 32.96 22.57
N VAL A 393 -4.10 33.21 22.35
CA VAL A 393 -3.44 34.48 22.72
C VAL A 393 -3.91 35.67 21.89
N MET A 394 -4.24 35.47 20.61
CA MET A 394 -4.66 36.54 19.69
C MET A 394 -6.18 36.73 19.62
N LEU A 395 -6.96 35.65 19.58
CA LEU A 395 -8.40 35.71 19.34
C LEU A 395 -9.17 36.02 20.63
N LEU A 396 -8.77 35.44 21.78
CA LEU A 396 -9.52 35.61 23.04
C LEU A 396 -9.60 37.08 23.51
N PRO A 397 -8.52 37.88 23.52
CA PRO A 397 -8.63 39.29 23.90
C PRO A 397 -9.39 40.13 22.88
N ALA A 398 -9.31 39.80 21.59
CA ALA A 398 -10.04 40.49 20.52
C ALA A 398 -11.56 40.27 20.61
N LEU A 399 -12.00 39.02 20.84
CA LEU A 399 -13.40 38.69 21.11
C LEU A 399 -13.91 39.39 22.36
N ILE A 400 -13.11 39.40 23.44
CA ILE A 400 -13.45 40.09 24.69
C ILE A 400 -13.52 41.61 24.51
N ALA A 401 -12.74 42.22 23.61
CA ALA A 401 -12.85 43.64 23.29
C ALA A 401 -14.17 43.98 22.60
N ILE A 402 -14.45 43.32 21.47
CA ILE A 402 -15.58 43.63 20.57
C ILE A 402 -16.93 43.31 21.22
N PHE A 403 -17.09 42.12 21.80
CA PHE A 403 -18.41 41.66 22.22
C PHE A 403 -18.81 42.19 23.63
N PRO A 404 -20.10 42.47 23.86
CA PRO A 404 -20.59 42.83 25.19
C PRO A 404 -20.61 41.59 26.10
N ILE A 405 -19.98 41.71 27.27
CA ILE A 405 -19.94 40.66 28.30
C ILE A 405 -20.60 41.24 29.55
N SER A 406 -21.64 40.57 30.06
CA SER A 406 -22.24 41.01 31.32
C SER A 406 -21.26 40.80 32.49
N PRO A 407 -21.07 41.79 33.38
CA PRO A 407 -20.54 41.57 34.73
C PRO A 407 -21.63 40.85 35.55
N GLY A 408 -21.89 39.60 35.18
CA GLY A 408 -23.07 38.86 35.63
C GLY A 408 -23.14 38.73 37.14
N ARG A 409 -24.37 38.92 37.65
CA ARG A 409 -24.78 39.01 39.06
C ARG A 409 -24.23 37.88 39.94
N ASP A 410 -24.29 38.10 41.25
CA ASP A 410 -23.97 37.12 42.30
C ASP A 410 -24.87 35.88 42.27
N ALA A 411 -24.60 34.97 41.33
CA ALA A 411 -24.37 33.60 41.74
C ALA A 411 -23.13 33.62 42.65
N ALA A 412 -23.37 33.71 43.96
CA ALA A 412 -22.33 33.49 44.95
C ALA A 412 -21.56 32.23 44.55
N ALA A 413 -20.23 32.34 44.41
CA ALA A 413 -19.41 31.23 43.91
C ALA A 413 -19.78 29.97 44.67
N ALA A 414 -20.26 28.94 43.97
CA ALA A 414 -20.94 27.80 44.55
C ALA A 414 -19.96 26.99 45.41
N ARG A 415 -19.79 27.42 46.65
CA ARG A 415 -19.04 26.74 47.70
C ARG A 415 -19.81 25.46 48.01
N LEU A 416 -19.58 24.42 47.23
CA LEU A 416 -19.87 23.06 47.63
C LEU A 416 -19.01 22.82 48.88
N PRO A 417 -19.57 22.82 50.11
CA PRO A 417 -18.76 22.71 51.32
C PRO A 417 -18.04 21.35 51.36
N LEU A 418 -18.58 20.35 50.64
CA LEU A 418 -17.97 19.07 50.34
C LEU A 418 -16.65 19.20 49.57
N ALA A 419 -16.59 19.97 48.48
CA ALA A 419 -15.37 20.11 47.68
C ALA A 419 -14.25 20.77 48.51
N ASP A 420 -14.57 21.84 49.26
CA ASP A 420 -13.58 22.55 50.06
C ASP A 420 -13.12 21.70 51.26
N ARG A 421 -14.00 20.89 51.85
CA ARG A 421 -13.63 19.86 52.83
C ARG A 421 -12.70 18.80 52.23
N ILE A 422 -12.98 18.31 51.02
CA ILE A 422 -12.11 17.34 50.33
C ILE A 422 -10.73 17.94 50.04
N PHE A 423 -10.66 19.14 49.44
CA PHE A 423 -9.38 19.80 49.15
C PHE A 423 -8.56 20.11 50.40
N THR A 424 -9.19 20.57 51.50
CA THR A 424 -8.49 20.77 52.78
C THR A 424 -8.09 19.47 53.46
N TRP A 425 -8.85 18.38 53.30
CA TRP A 425 -8.49 17.06 53.80
C TRP A 425 -7.31 16.46 53.04
N ILE A 426 -7.31 16.52 51.70
CA ILE A 426 -6.17 16.10 50.86
C ILE A 426 -4.91 16.88 51.24
N ALA A 427 -5.01 18.21 51.34
CA ALA A 427 -3.90 19.06 51.77
C ALA A 427 -3.35 18.65 53.15
N ALA A 428 -4.22 18.47 54.15
CA ALA A 428 -3.79 18.10 55.50
C ALA A 428 -3.22 16.67 55.59
N VAL A 429 -3.74 15.71 54.82
CA VAL A 429 -3.22 14.32 54.83
C VAL A 429 -1.84 14.25 54.17
N THR A 430 -1.67 14.91 53.03
CA THR A 430 -0.43 14.87 52.25
C THR A 430 0.74 15.58 52.95
N THR A 431 0.50 16.70 53.63
CA THR A 431 1.57 17.42 54.36
C THR A 431 1.86 16.87 55.75
N ARG A 432 0.87 16.26 56.43
CA ARG A 432 1.06 15.69 57.78
C ARG A 432 1.50 14.22 57.78
N ARG A 433 1.33 13.50 56.67
CA ARG A 433 1.79 12.09 56.50
C ARG A 433 2.48 11.82 55.14
N PRO A 434 3.42 12.68 54.67
CA PRO A 434 3.99 12.55 53.33
C PRO A 434 4.68 11.21 53.09
N LEU A 435 5.44 10.69 54.08
CA LEU A 435 6.12 9.40 53.99
C LEU A 435 5.14 8.22 53.78
N LEU A 436 3.95 8.27 54.38
CA LEU A 436 2.94 7.23 54.22
C LEU A 436 2.34 7.25 52.81
N ILE A 437 2.08 8.43 52.26
CA ILE A 437 1.57 8.58 50.90
C ILE A 437 2.63 8.11 49.89
N CYS A 438 3.89 8.54 50.03
CA CYS A 438 4.98 8.08 49.18
C CYS A 438 5.18 6.55 49.26
N LEU A 439 5.04 5.93 50.44
CA LEU A 439 5.13 4.47 50.60
C LEU A 439 3.98 3.75 49.89
N ILE A 440 2.73 4.22 50.05
CA ILE A 440 1.56 3.64 49.37
C ILE A 440 1.73 3.76 47.84
N SER A 441 2.12 4.94 47.34
CA SER A 441 2.41 5.14 45.92
C SER A 441 3.52 4.22 45.42
N ALA A 442 4.61 4.04 46.17
CA ALA A 442 5.70 3.13 45.78
C ALA A 442 5.21 1.67 45.68
N ILE A 443 4.37 1.22 46.60
CA ILE A 443 3.77 -0.13 46.57
C ILE A 443 2.85 -0.29 45.34
N MET A 444 1.99 0.70 45.07
CA MET A 444 1.11 0.68 43.88
C MET A 444 1.92 0.68 42.57
N VAL A 445 2.98 1.47 42.48
CA VAL A 445 3.89 1.51 41.33
C VAL A 445 4.61 0.18 41.15
N SER A 446 5.04 -0.46 42.25
CA SER A 446 5.70 -1.78 42.21
C SER A 446 4.75 -2.87 41.71
N LEU A 447 3.49 -2.86 42.16
CA LEU A 447 2.46 -3.79 41.71
C LEU A 447 2.07 -3.56 40.24
N ALA A 448 1.93 -2.30 39.83
CA ALA A 448 1.64 -1.94 38.44
C ALA A 448 2.80 -2.31 37.51
N LEU A 449 4.05 -2.09 37.92
CA LEU A 449 5.24 -2.49 37.17
C LEU A 449 5.36 -4.02 37.06
N TRP A 450 5.08 -4.76 38.13
CA TRP A 450 5.00 -6.24 38.06
C TRP A 450 3.94 -6.71 37.07
N SER A 451 2.77 -6.09 37.06
CA SER A 451 1.71 -6.36 36.09
C SER A 451 2.11 -5.97 34.65
N ALA A 452 2.86 -4.87 34.48
CA ALA A 452 3.34 -4.40 33.19
C ALA A 452 4.30 -5.39 32.49
N LEU A 453 5.01 -6.24 33.25
CA LEU A 453 5.84 -7.32 32.69
C LEU A 453 5.03 -8.41 31.97
N SER A 454 3.69 -8.43 32.10
CA SER A 454 2.81 -9.35 31.38
C SER A 454 2.18 -8.74 30.10
N VAL A 455 2.48 -7.48 29.78
CA VAL A 455 2.05 -6.85 28.52
C VAL A 455 2.69 -7.56 27.33
N ARG A 456 1.87 -7.91 26.34
CA ARG A 456 2.31 -8.49 25.07
C ARG A 456 2.20 -7.43 23.96
N PHE A 457 3.15 -7.42 23.04
CA PHE A 457 2.96 -6.72 21.77
C PHE A 457 1.95 -7.49 20.92
N ALA A 458 1.14 -6.77 20.13
CA ALA A 458 0.28 -7.37 19.12
C ALA A 458 0.12 -6.45 17.92
N HIS A 459 0.06 -7.04 16.72
CA HIS A 459 -0.42 -6.35 15.53
C HIS A 459 -1.19 -7.31 14.64
N ASN A 460 -2.51 -7.27 14.79
CA ASN A 460 -3.46 -8.02 13.97
C ASN A 460 -4.67 -7.11 13.69
N ALA A 461 -4.74 -6.56 12.47
CA ALA A 461 -5.79 -5.62 12.07
C ALA A 461 -7.21 -6.20 12.19
N LEU A 462 -7.36 -7.50 11.90
CA LEU A 462 -8.62 -8.24 12.05
C LEU A 462 -9.17 -8.21 13.50
N THR A 463 -8.29 -8.04 14.50
CA THR A 463 -8.70 -7.92 15.91
C THR A 463 -9.17 -6.53 16.33
N TRP A 464 -9.05 -5.52 15.46
CA TRP A 464 -9.64 -4.19 15.66
C TRP A 464 -11.12 -4.18 15.29
N PHE A 465 -11.55 -5.04 14.38
CA PHE A 465 -12.96 -5.22 14.04
C PHE A 465 -13.74 -5.90 15.18
N PRO A 466 -15.01 -5.51 15.42
CA PRO A 466 -15.94 -6.27 16.24
C PRO A 466 -16.01 -7.75 15.83
N ARG A 467 -16.30 -8.65 16.78
CA ARG A 467 -16.30 -10.11 16.56
C ARG A 467 -17.34 -10.60 15.54
N ASP A 468 -18.28 -9.72 15.24
CA ASP A 468 -19.45 -9.86 14.36
C ASP A 468 -19.31 -9.07 13.05
N SER A 469 -18.17 -8.42 12.78
CA SER A 469 -17.87 -7.84 11.46
C SER A 469 -17.89 -8.94 10.38
N PRO A 470 -18.59 -8.75 9.25
CA PRO A 470 -18.65 -9.75 8.17
C PRO A 470 -17.27 -10.15 7.64
N THR A 471 -16.39 -9.18 7.37
CA THR A 471 -15.03 -9.42 6.86
C THR A 471 -14.17 -10.16 7.88
N ARG A 472 -14.31 -9.85 9.18
CA ARG A 472 -13.64 -10.61 10.23
C ARG A 472 -14.09 -12.06 10.26
N VAL A 473 -15.41 -12.30 10.24
CA VAL A 473 -15.98 -13.66 10.29
C VAL A 473 -15.62 -14.43 9.02
N ALA A 474 -15.57 -13.79 7.86
CA ALA A 474 -15.15 -14.38 6.59
C ALA A 474 -13.68 -14.85 6.64
N THR A 475 -12.74 -13.98 7.05
CA THR A 475 -11.33 -14.32 7.17
C THR A 475 -11.09 -15.40 8.24
N GLU A 476 -11.67 -15.27 9.45
CA GLU A 476 -11.54 -16.30 10.52
C GLU A 476 -12.20 -17.65 10.14
N LEU A 477 -13.14 -17.66 9.19
CA LEU A 477 -13.75 -18.87 8.63
C LEU A 477 -12.84 -19.49 7.55
N LEU A 478 -12.31 -18.70 6.63
CA LEU A 478 -11.46 -19.18 5.54
C LEU A 478 -10.12 -19.71 6.07
N ASP A 479 -9.51 -19.02 7.04
CA ASP A 479 -8.35 -19.53 7.79
C ASP A 479 -8.61 -20.87 8.48
N ARG A 480 -9.87 -21.16 8.88
CA ARG A 480 -10.23 -22.44 9.51
C ARG A 480 -10.48 -23.55 8.50
N VAL A 481 -11.09 -23.23 7.36
CA VAL A 481 -11.54 -24.22 6.36
C VAL A 481 -10.43 -24.54 5.35
N ASN A 482 -9.75 -23.52 4.83
CA ASN A 482 -8.65 -23.68 3.88
C ASN A 482 -7.27 -23.61 4.55
N GLY A 483 -7.16 -23.04 5.76
CA GLY A 483 -5.90 -22.95 6.50
C GLY A 483 -5.09 -21.66 6.25
N GLY A 484 -5.57 -20.75 5.40
CA GLY A 484 -4.87 -19.50 5.13
C GLY A 484 -5.66 -18.47 4.31
N THR A 485 -5.25 -17.22 4.45
CA THR A 485 -5.80 -16.03 3.76
C THR A 485 -4.75 -14.97 3.41
N VAL A 486 -3.49 -15.16 3.82
CA VAL A 486 -2.37 -14.23 3.64
C VAL A 486 -1.25 -14.93 2.89
N MET A 487 -0.61 -14.23 1.95
CA MET A 487 0.57 -14.74 1.25
C MET A 487 1.87 -14.33 1.95
N LEU A 488 2.81 -15.26 1.99
CA LEU A 488 4.23 -15.04 2.24
C LEU A 488 4.98 -15.47 0.98
N GLU A 489 5.86 -14.62 0.45
CA GLU A 489 6.50 -14.84 -0.84
C GLU A 489 8.00 -15.10 -0.64
N ALA A 490 8.52 -16.16 -1.25
CA ALA A 490 9.94 -16.45 -1.29
C ALA A 490 10.46 -16.31 -2.73
N LEU A 491 11.32 -15.32 -2.96
CA LEU A 491 12.04 -15.18 -4.22
C LEU A 491 13.36 -15.93 -4.15
N VAL A 492 13.64 -16.76 -5.15
CA VAL A 492 14.87 -17.57 -5.29
C VAL A 492 15.60 -17.10 -6.55
N ASP A 493 16.53 -16.17 -6.40
CA ASP A 493 17.36 -15.65 -7.50
C ASP A 493 18.60 -16.54 -7.71
N THR A 494 18.69 -17.18 -8.87
CA THR A 494 19.81 -18.06 -9.22
C THR A 494 21.09 -17.33 -9.66
N GLY A 495 21.01 -16.00 -9.86
CA GLY A 495 22.12 -15.18 -10.35
C GLY A 495 22.50 -15.42 -11.82
N ARG A 496 21.71 -16.21 -12.57
CA ARG A 496 21.92 -16.52 -13.98
C ARG A 496 20.62 -16.64 -14.78
N GLU A 497 20.62 -16.07 -15.98
CA GLU A 497 19.60 -16.33 -17.01
C GLU A 497 19.39 -17.84 -17.18
N THR A 498 18.15 -18.32 -17.33
CA THR A 498 17.79 -19.75 -17.43
C THR A 498 18.28 -20.65 -16.28
N GLY A 499 18.54 -20.08 -15.10
CA GLY A 499 18.89 -20.84 -13.90
C GLY A 499 17.77 -21.74 -13.36
N LEU A 500 16.51 -21.42 -13.66
CA LEU A 500 15.36 -22.25 -13.30
C LEU A 500 15.22 -23.52 -14.16
N HIS A 501 15.95 -23.66 -15.27
CA HIS A 501 15.91 -24.89 -16.08
C HIS A 501 16.65 -26.07 -15.42
N GLU A 502 17.26 -25.88 -14.25
CA GLU A 502 18.06 -26.90 -13.56
C GLU A 502 17.19 -27.90 -12.78
N PRO A 503 17.22 -29.22 -13.11
CA PRO A 503 16.45 -30.24 -12.39
C PRO A 503 16.70 -30.27 -10.88
N ASP A 504 17.95 -30.03 -10.46
CA ASP A 504 18.35 -30.02 -9.05
C ASP A 504 17.80 -28.82 -8.27
N LEU A 505 17.48 -27.71 -8.96
CA LEU A 505 16.81 -26.57 -8.35
C LEU A 505 15.30 -26.81 -8.27
N GLN A 506 14.69 -27.30 -9.36
CA GLN A 506 13.24 -27.59 -9.39
C GLN A 506 12.84 -28.71 -8.41
N ARG A 507 13.71 -29.72 -8.19
CA ARG A 507 13.52 -30.71 -7.13
C ARG A 507 13.50 -30.06 -5.74
N ARG A 508 14.49 -29.22 -5.42
CA ARG A 508 14.54 -28.47 -4.14
C ARG A 508 13.35 -27.52 -3.95
N LEU A 509 12.88 -26.87 -5.01
CA LEU A 509 11.64 -26.06 -4.98
C LEU A 509 10.40 -26.91 -4.66
N SER A 510 10.25 -28.08 -5.30
CA SER A 510 9.17 -29.02 -4.98
C SER A 510 9.28 -29.60 -3.57
N GLU A 511 10.48 -29.89 -3.07
CA GLU A 511 10.72 -30.35 -1.69
C GLU A 511 10.40 -29.24 -0.68
N ALA A 512 10.73 -27.99 -0.99
CA ALA A 512 10.38 -26.83 -0.17
C ALA A 512 8.86 -26.59 -0.13
N ALA A 513 8.18 -26.67 -1.28
CA ALA A 513 6.72 -26.55 -1.37
C ALA A 513 5.98 -27.61 -0.54
N GLN A 514 6.54 -28.83 -0.44
CA GLN A 514 6.01 -29.89 0.42
C GLN A 514 6.38 -29.72 1.91
N THR A 515 7.58 -29.23 2.22
CA THR A 515 8.11 -29.16 3.60
C THR A 515 7.58 -27.95 4.37
N ILE A 516 7.43 -26.78 3.73
CA ILE A 516 7.00 -25.53 4.41
C ILE A 516 5.61 -25.68 5.08
N PRO A 517 4.62 -26.36 4.46
CA PRO A 517 3.34 -26.71 5.11
C PRO A 517 3.43 -27.78 6.22
N THR A 518 4.62 -28.25 6.59
CA THR A 518 4.87 -29.09 7.78
C THR A 518 5.59 -28.34 8.91
N LEU A 519 6.21 -27.18 8.60
CA LEU A 519 6.81 -26.32 9.61
C LEU A 519 5.71 -25.67 10.45
N GLU A 520 5.93 -25.59 11.76
CA GLU A 520 5.04 -24.92 12.70
C GLU A 520 5.84 -24.01 13.65
N ALA A 521 5.31 -22.83 13.99
CA ALA A 521 5.74 -22.01 15.12
C ALA A 521 4.55 -21.27 15.72
N HIS A 522 4.38 -21.27 17.04
CA HIS A 522 3.28 -20.57 17.73
C HIS A 522 1.85 -20.91 17.23
N GLY A 523 1.64 -22.11 16.68
CA GLY A 523 0.38 -22.52 16.04
C GLY A 523 0.19 -21.97 14.61
N ILE A 524 1.17 -21.25 14.07
CA ILE A 524 1.24 -20.85 12.66
C ILE A 524 1.86 -22.00 11.88
N ARG A 525 1.16 -22.41 10.82
CA ARG A 525 1.55 -23.43 9.85
C ARG A 525 0.91 -23.03 8.52
N ALA A 526 1.66 -23.05 7.42
CA ALA A 526 1.09 -22.78 6.10
C ALA A 526 0.08 -23.86 5.69
N ALA A 527 -1.00 -23.45 5.02
CA ALA A 527 -1.96 -24.35 4.39
C ALA A 527 -1.31 -25.15 3.25
N LYS A 528 -0.44 -24.46 2.51
CA LYS A 528 0.10 -24.83 1.19
C LYS A 528 1.30 -23.94 0.85
N ALA A 529 2.18 -24.45 0.00
CA ALA A 529 3.11 -23.64 -0.79
C ALA A 529 3.21 -24.22 -2.21
N TRP A 530 3.57 -23.40 -3.21
CA TRP A 530 3.71 -23.82 -4.61
C TRP A 530 4.72 -22.95 -5.37
N SER A 531 5.21 -23.45 -6.50
CA SER A 531 6.26 -22.83 -7.33
C SER A 531 6.19 -23.30 -8.78
N LEU A 532 7.10 -22.81 -9.64
CA LEU A 532 7.27 -23.32 -11.02
C LEU A 532 7.41 -24.86 -11.09
N ALA A 533 8.00 -25.49 -10.08
CA ALA A 533 8.15 -26.95 -10.02
C ALA A 533 6.80 -27.69 -10.04
N ASP A 534 5.72 -27.08 -9.56
CA ASP A 534 4.37 -27.65 -9.58
C ASP A 534 3.76 -27.62 -10.99
N VAL A 535 3.95 -26.52 -11.73
CA VAL A 535 3.55 -26.40 -13.14
C VAL A 535 4.31 -27.43 -14.01
N LEU A 536 5.59 -27.64 -13.75
CA LEU A 536 6.40 -28.68 -14.42
C LEU A 536 5.90 -30.09 -14.11
N LYS A 537 5.54 -30.41 -12.86
CA LYS A 537 4.97 -31.74 -12.51
C LYS A 537 3.63 -32.01 -13.22
N GLU A 538 2.80 -30.99 -13.38
CA GLU A 538 1.53 -31.09 -14.13
C GLU A 538 1.78 -31.29 -15.62
N THR A 539 2.71 -30.52 -16.20
CA THR A 539 3.10 -30.58 -17.63
C THR A 539 3.73 -31.93 -18.00
N ASN A 540 4.73 -32.39 -17.23
CA ASN A 540 5.37 -33.69 -17.40
C ASN A 540 4.35 -34.85 -17.34
N ARG A 541 3.43 -34.82 -16.37
CA ARG A 541 2.34 -35.79 -16.27
C ARG A 541 1.44 -35.78 -17.50
N ALA A 542 1.06 -34.59 -18.00
CA ALA A 542 0.20 -34.44 -19.18
C ALA A 542 0.87 -35.02 -20.45
N LEU A 543 2.16 -34.75 -20.66
CA LEU A 543 2.95 -35.27 -21.79
C LEU A 543 3.10 -36.80 -21.76
N HIS A 544 3.11 -37.41 -20.56
CA HIS A 544 3.19 -38.85 -20.34
C HIS A 544 1.83 -39.54 -20.22
N GLU A 545 0.83 -39.09 -21.00
CA GLU A 545 -0.52 -39.70 -21.09
C GLU A 545 -1.30 -39.62 -19.77
N GLY A 546 -0.93 -38.69 -18.88
CA GLY A 546 -1.60 -38.46 -17.60
C GLY A 546 -1.23 -39.45 -16.48
N ARG A 547 -0.20 -40.29 -16.67
CA ARG A 547 0.24 -41.28 -15.67
C ARG A 547 0.78 -40.61 -14.41
N ASP A 548 0.28 -41.01 -13.24
CA ASP A 548 0.69 -40.41 -11.96
C ASP A 548 2.17 -40.64 -11.61
N GLU A 549 2.78 -41.71 -12.13
CA GLU A 549 4.24 -41.96 -12.07
C GLU A 549 5.08 -40.83 -12.71
N ALA A 550 4.48 -40.06 -13.62
CA ALA A 550 5.11 -38.90 -14.27
C ALA A 550 4.80 -37.56 -13.58
N TYR A 551 4.09 -37.55 -12.45
CA TYR A 551 3.90 -36.35 -11.61
C TYR A 551 5.16 -36.02 -10.80
N ARG A 552 6.25 -35.73 -11.52
CA ARG A 552 7.60 -35.51 -10.97
C ARG A 552 8.33 -34.44 -11.76
N VAL A 553 9.30 -33.80 -11.14
CA VAL A 553 10.17 -32.82 -11.82
C VAL A 553 10.92 -33.55 -12.96
N PRO A 554 11.01 -32.97 -14.18
CA PRO A 554 11.71 -33.62 -15.29
C PRO A 554 13.21 -33.80 -15.03
N GLU A 555 13.81 -34.84 -15.63
CA GLU A 555 15.17 -35.28 -15.27
C GLU A 555 16.31 -34.50 -15.95
N SER A 556 16.05 -33.73 -17.01
CA SER A 556 17.08 -33.00 -17.76
C SER A 556 16.71 -31.54 -18.00
N ARG A 557 17.74 -30.70 -18.19
CA ARG A 557 17.61 -29.26 -18.40
C ARG A 557 16.90 -28.91 -19.71
N GLU A 558 17.20 -29.66 -20.75
CA GLU A 558 16.61 -29.56 -22.09
C GLU A 558 15.14 -29.97 -22.08
N LEU A 559 14.78 -30.97 -21.27
CA LEU A 559 13.40 -31.40 -21.10
C LEU A 559 12.59 -30.32 -20.35
N ILE A 560 13.11 -29.76 -19.26
CA ILE A 560 12.46 -28.63 -18.56
C ILE A 560 12.26 -27.44 -19.51
N ALA A 561 13.27 -27.07 -20.30
CA ALA A 561 13.15 -25.97 -21.26
C ALA A 561 12.09 -26.24 -22.35
N GLN A 562 11.99 -27.48 -22.86
CA GLN A 562 10.99 -27.84 -23.88
C GLN A 562 9.57 -27.98 -23.31
N GLU A 563 9.43 -28.37 -22.03
CA GLU A 563 8.14 -28.32 -21.31
C GLU A 563 7.65 -26.89 -21.10
N LEU A 564 8.54 -25.96 -20.69
CA LEU A 564 8.20 -24.54 -20.54
C LEU A 564 7.81 -23.90 -21.89
N ILE A 565 8.55 -24.18 -22.97
CA ILE A 565 8.21 -23.68 -24.31
C ILE A 565 6.87 -24.24 -24.80
N LEU A 566 6.53 -25.51 -24.49
CA LEU A 566 5.22 -26.05 -24.83
C LEU A 566 4.10 -25.36 -24.04
N PHE A 567 4.32 -25.04 -22.76
CA PHE A 567 3.39 -24.30 -21.92
C PHE A 567 3.20 -22.85 -22.41
N GLU A 568 4.29 -22.12 -22.68
CA GLU A 568 4.25 -20.79 -23.35
C GLU A 568 3.47 -20.85 -24.68
N SER A 569 3.64 -21.93 -25.46
CA SER A 569 2.91 -22.14 -26.72
C SER A 569 1.43 -22.54 -26.55
N GLY A 570 0.98 -22.76 -25.31
CA GLY A 570 -0.40 -23.11 -24.97
C GLY A 570 -1.30 -21.91 -24.65
N GLY A 571 -0.79 -20.68 -24.72
CA GLY A 571 -1.58 -19.46 -24.51
C GLY A 571 -1.85 -19.08 -23.04
N SER A 572 -1.09 -19.64 -22.10
CA SER A 572 -1.24 -19.39 -20.66
C SER A 572 -0.12 -18.50 -20.12
N ASP A 573 -0.48 -17.29 -19.68
CA ASP A 573 0.43 -16.30 -19.08
C ASP A 573 0.87 -16.68 -17.64
N ASP A 574 0.33 -17.77 -17.06
CA ASP A 574 0.53 -18.24 -15.68
C ASP A 574 2.00 -18.37 -15.25
N LEU A 575 2.94 -18.47 -16.20
CA LEU A 575 4.38 -18.53 -15.89
C LEU A 575 4.92 -17.21 -15.33
N GLU A 576 4.39 -16.04 -15.71
CA GLU A 576 4.76 -14.76 -15.09
C GLU A 576 4.39 -14.71 -13.59
N ASP A 577 3.39 -15.50 -13.18
CA ASP A 577 2.91 -15.56 -11.79
C ASP A 577 3.86 -16.40 -10.90
N VAL A 578 4.77 -17.20 -11.46
CA VAL A 578 5.67 -18.11 -10.72
C VAL A 578 7.17 -18.01 -11.08
N ALA A 579 7.52 -17.37 -12.19
CA ALA A 579 8.89 -17.23 -12.67
C ALA A 579 9.09 -15.88 -13.39
N ASP A 580 10.30 -15.33 -13.32
CA ASP A 580 10.61 -14.15 -14.13
C ASP A 580 10.82 -14.49 -15.61
N SER A 581 10.62 -13.51 -16.48
CA SER A 581 10.76 -13.60 -17.95
C SER A 581 12.17 -14.00 -18.45
N THR A 582 13.16 -14.10 -17.57
CA THR A 582 14.51 -14.64 -17.87
C THR A 582 14.73 -16.06 -17.37
N TYR A 583 13.77 -16.65 -16.67
CA TYR A 583 13.93 -17.89 -15.90
C TYR A 583 15.16 -17.84 -14.97
N GLN A 584 15.45 -16.66 -14.39
CA GLN A 584 16.52 -16.44 -13.41
C GLN A 584 15.98 -16.52 -11.98
N THR A 585 14.87 -15.83 -11.70
CA THR A 585 14.25 -15.74 -10.37
C THR A 585 12.96 -16.54 -10.34
N GLY A 586 12.88 -17.52 -9.44
CA GLY A 586 11.65 -18.27 -9.17
C GLY A 586 10.90 -17.68 -7.99
N ARG A 587 9.57 -17.70 -8.05
CA ARG A 587 8.67 -17.38 -6.94
C ARG A 587 8.15 -18.67 -6.31
N LEU A 588 8.20 -18.73 -4.98
CA LEU A 588 7.66 -19.79 -4.14
C LEU A 588 6.67 -19.13 -3.18
N SER A 589 5.38 -19.26 -3.48
CA SER A 589 4.29 -18.62 -2.73
C SER A 589 3.81 -19.55 -1.62
N ILE A 590 3.51 -18.97 -0.45
CA ILE A 590 3.18 -19.70 0.78
C ILE A 590 1.89 -19.12 1.37
N LEU A 591 0.80 -19.90 1.33
CA LEU A 591 -0.50 -19.50 1.87
C LEU A 591 -0.58 -19.80 3.37
N ALA A 592 -0.81 -18.78 4.19
CA ALA A 592 -0.76 -18.86 5.65
C ALA A 592 -1.93 -18.11 6.33
N PRO A 593 -2.26 -18.43 7.61
CA PRO A 593 -3.44 -17.88 8.29
C PRO A 593 -3.26 -16.46 8.81
N TRP A 594 -4.33 -15.65 8.78
CA TRP A 594 -4.30 -14.28 9.31
C TRP A 594 -4.19 -14.28 10.84
N THR A 595 -3.00 -14.00 11.34
CA THR A 595 -2.74 -13.94 12.78
C THR A 595 -1.84 -12.75 13.14
N ASP A 596 -1.40 -12.69 14.39
CA ASP A 596 -0.54 -11.64 14.91
C ASP A 596 0.84 -11.66 14.26
N ALA A 597 1.20 -10.57 13.58
CA ALA A 597 2.48 -10.44 12.89
C ALA A 597 3.69 -10.45 13.86
N VAL A 598 3.48 -10.30 15.18
CA VAL A 598 4.51 -10.58 16.21
C VAL A 598 4.87 -12.06 16.25
N LEU A 599 3.89 -12.96 16.13
CA LEU A 599 4.09 -14.41 16.18
C LEU A 599 4.71 -14.95 14.89
N TYR A 600 4.42 -14.30 13.75
CA TYR A 600 4.99 -14.63 12.45
C TYR A 600 6.51 -14.59 12.40
N LYS A 601 7.18 -13.75 13.22
CA LYS A 601 8.64 -13.66 13.26
C LYS A 601 9.31 -15.03 13.40
N ASP A 602 8.88 -15.85 14.35
CA ASP A 602 9.51 -17.15 14.62
C ASP A 602 9.09 -18.24 13.61
N TYR A 603 8.03 -18.00 12.83
CA TYR A 603 7.67 -18.82 11.66
C TYR A 603 8.54 -18.44 10.46
N ILE A 604 8.65 -17.14 10.16
CA ILE A 604 9.47 -16.55 9.10
C ILE A 604 10.94 -16.92 9.30
N ASP A 605 11.47 -16.84 10.53
CA ASP A 605 12.86 -17.24 10.82
C ASP A 605 13.09 -18.73 10.53
N ARG A 606 12.13 -19.63 10.86
CA ARG A 606 12.22 -21.07 10.54
C ARG A 606 12.13 -21.36 9.04
N VAL A 607 11.22 -20.67 8.34
CA VAL A 607 11.11 -20.76 6.88
C VAL A 607 12.39 -20.23 6.23
N SER A 608 12.96 -19.13 6.73
CA SER A 608 14.22 -18.56 6.25
C SER A 608 15.43 -19.46 6.51
N GLU A 609 15.52 -20.09 7.70
CA GLU A 609 16.59 -21.04 8.05
C GLU A 609 16.49 -22.30 7.19
N TYR A 610 15.27 -22.84 7.01
CA TYR A 610 15.02 -23.97 6.11
C TYR A 610 15.38 -23.63 4.66
N LEU A 611 14.90 -22.51 4.12
CA LEU A 611 15.21 -22.08 2.76
C LEU A 611 16.71 -21.84 2.57
N ALA A 612 17.40 -21.21 3.52
CA ALA A 612 18.86 -21.04 3.46
C ALA A 612 19.62 -22.37 3.49
N SER A 613 19.05 -23.42 4.11
CA SER A 613 19.62 -24.78 4.08
C SER A 613 19.38 -25.51 2.75
N GLN A 614 18.26 -25.24 2.08
CA GLN A 614 17.92 -25.82 0.77
C GLN A 614 18.64 -25.09 -0.38
N PHE A 615 18.82 -23.78 -0.27
CA PHE A 615 19.31 -22.92 -1.33
C PHE A 615 20.65 -22.24 -0.94
N PRO A 616 21.75 -23.01 -0.75
CA PRO A 616 23.04 -22.49 -0.29
C PRO A 616 23.85 -21.81 -1.41
N HIS A 617 23.35 -21.77 -2.65
CA HIS A 617 24.03 -21.20 -3.81
C HIS A 617 23.21 -20.08 -4.49
N GLU A 618 21.91 -20.02 -4.20
CA GLU A 618 20.96 -19.06 -4.72
C GLU A 618 20.68 -17.94 -3.69
N GLN A 619 20.32 -16.74 -4.15
CA GLN A 619 19.90 -15.66 -3.25
C GLN A 619 18.40 -15.79 -2.94
N VAL A 620 18.08 -16.35 -1.77
CA VAL A 620 16.69 -16.37 -1.28
C VAL A 620 16.35 -15.09 -0.52
N ARG A 621 15.18 -14.50 -0.82
CA ARG A 621 14.63 -13.35 -0.10
C ARG A 621 13.15 -13.57 0.20
N LEU A 622 12.77 -13.44 1.48
CA LEU A 622 11.37 -13.43 1.91
C LEU A 622 10.79 -12.01 1.77
N THR A 623 9.61 -11.91 1.17
CA THR A 623 8.88 -10.68 0.85
C THR A 623 7.37 -10.93 0.95
N GLY A 624 6.57 -9.99 0.46
CA GLY A 624 5.12 -9.99 0.57
C GLY A 624 4.62 -9.26 1.83
N HIS A 625 3.32 -8.99 1.85
CA HIS A 625 2.72 -8.00 2.75
C HIS A 625 2.95 -8.29 4.25
N ILE A 626 2.92 -9.57 4.67
CA ILE A 626 3.18 -9.98 6.07
C ILE A 626 4.62 -9.67 6.54
N VAL A 627 5.59 -9.64 5.62
CA VAL A 627 6.99 -9.29 5.93
C VAL A 627 7.12 -7.79 6.20
N LEU A 628 6.41 -6.94 5.44
CA LEU A 628 6.32 -5.50 5.73
C LEU A 628 5.73 -5.25 7.12
N PHE A 629 4.60 -5.90 7.44
CA PHE A 629 3.95 -5.83 8.76
C PHE A 629 4.93 -6.11 9.91
N MET A 630 5.71 -7.19 9.81
CA MET A 630 6.73 -7.52 10.81
C MET A 630 7.80 -6.42 10.95
N GLN A 631 8.25 -5.82 9.85
CA GLN A 631 9.23 -4.72 9.89
C GLN A 631 8.65 -3.43 10.48
N ILE A 632 7.36 -3.11 10.23
CA ILE A 632 6.66 -2.00 10.88
C ILE A 632 6.74 -2.18 12.40
N ILE A 633 6.27 -3.31 12.93
CA ILE A 633 6.23 -3.57 14.39
C ILE A 633 7.62 -3.41 15.00
N LYS A 634 8.63 -4.03 14.39
CA LYS A 634 10.03 -3.95 14.82
C LYS A 634 10.52 -2.50 14.93
N LYS A 635 10.20 -1.67 13.94
CA LYS A 635 10.56 -0.23 13.91
C LYS A 635 9.69 0.63 14.84
N VAL A 636 8.41 0.30 15.06
CA VAL A 636 7.56 0.99 16.05
C VAL A 636 8.16 0.78 17.44
N ILE A 637 8.44 -0.46 17.86
CA ILE A 637 8.91 -0.77 19.22
C ILE A 637 10.19 0.00 19.56
N THR A 638 11.18 0.04 18.64
CA THR A 638 12.41 0.81 18.82
C THR A 638 12.14 2.32 18.81
N SER A 639 11.32 2.82 17.89
CA SER A 639 10.96 4.24 17.77
C SER A 639 10.24 4.77 19.00
N MET A 640 9.32 3.99 19.57
CA MET A 640 8.54 4.36 20.76
C MET A 640 9.41 4.41 22.01
N ALA A 641 10.32 3.44 22.19
CA ALA A 641 11.30 3.46 23.28
C ALA A 641 12.23 4.70 23.19
N LYS A 642 12.73 5.02 21.99
CA LYS A 642 13.49 6.28 21.72
C LYS A 642 12.65 7.51 22.07
N SER A 643 11.40 7.56 21.59
CA SER A 643 10.48 8.70 21.74
C SER A 643 10.15 8.96 23.21
N TYR A 644 9.77 7.93 23.97
CA TYR A 644 9.48 8.04 25.40
C TYR A 644 10.70 8.55 26.19
N ALA A 645 11.91 8.04 25.89
CA ALA A 645 13.14 8.50 26.54
C ALA A 645 13.46 9.97 26.21
N PHE A 646 13.29 10.38 24.94
CA PHE A 646 13.45 11.77 24.52
C PHE A 646 12.45 12.70 25.19
N ALA A 647 11.15 12.35 25.18
CA ALA A 647 10.09 13.12 25.82
C ALA A 647 10.37 13.29 27.32
N LEU A 648 10.73 12.21 28.01
CA LEU A 648 11.09 12.22 29.43
C LEU A 648 12.27 13.18 29.71
N VAL A 649 13.33 13.16 28.89
CA VAL A 649 14.48 14.05 29.06
C VAL A 649 14.12 15.51 28.77
N VAL A 650 13.45 15.81 27.66
CA VAL A 650 13.09 17.18 27.28
C VAL A 650 12.11 17.80 28.26
N ILE A 651 11.08 17.06 28.68
CA ILE A 651 10.10 17.54 29.66
C ILE A 651 10.76 17.70 31.04
N SER A 652 11.67 16.80 31.45
CA SER A 652 12.49 16.99 32.66
C SER A 652 13.28 18.31 32.62
N LEU A 653 13.89 18.63 31.48
CA LEU A 653 14.62 19.89 31.30
C LEU A 653 13.69 21.12 31.35
N LEU A 654 12.49 21.03 30.78
CA LEU A 654 11.47 22.10 30.85
C LEU A 654 10.96 22.30 32.29
N MET A 655 10.73 21.23 33.05
CA MET A 655 10.32 21.32 34.46
C MET A 655 11.44 21.89 35.35
N VAL A 656 12.70 21.50 35.10
CA VAL A 656 13.87 22.10 35.76
C VAL A 656 14.01 23.60 35.41
N LEU A 657 13.73 23.99 34.17
CA LEU A 657 13.74 25.38 33.70
C LEU A 657 12.61 26.23 34.31
N LEU A 658 11.41 25.67 34.45
CA LEU A 658 10.25 26.32 35.08
C LEU A 658 10.49 26.54 36.58
N VAL A 659 10.81 25.47 37.31
CA VAL A 659 10.94 25.49 38.77
C VAL A 659 12.23 26.21 39.20
N GLY A 660 13.30 26.11 38.41
CA GLY A 660 14.58 26.76 38.67
C GLY A 660 15.46 26.08 39.71
N ARG A 661 15.13 24.83 40.07
CA ARG A 661 15.86 23.99 41.03
C ARG A 661 15.89 22.57 40.48
N VAL A 662 17.07 22.09 40.07
CA VAL A 662 17.25 20.77 39.42
C VAL A 662 16.58 19.65 40.22
N ARG A 663 16.82 19.60 41.54
CA ARG A 663 16.23 18.59 42.43
C ARG A 663 14.70 18.59 42.41
N ILE A 664 14.05 19.76 42.43
CA ILE A 664 12.59 19.84 42.49
C ILE A 664 11.99 19.55 41.10
N GLY A 665 12.61 20.05 40.01
CA GLY A 665 12.15 19.76 38.64
C GLY A 665 12.21 18.26 38.29
N LEU A 666 13.27 17.56 38.71
CA LEU A 666 13.35 16.10 38.56
C LEU A 666 12.36 15.36 39.47
N LEU A 667 12.17 15.82 40.71
CA LEU A 667 11.18 15.25 41.63
C LEU A 667 9.75 15.36 41.08
N SER A 668 9.41 16.48 40.43
CA SER A 668 8.11 16.69 39.79
C SER A 668 7.86 15.81 38.57
N MET A 669 8.86 15.11 38.02
CA MET A 669 8.63 14.12 36.98
C MET A 669 8.09 12.79 37.52
N ILE A 670 8.23 12.50 38.82
CA ILE A 670 7.77 11.24 39.40
C ILE A 670 6.23 11.10 39.27
N PRO A 671 5.40 12.08 39.70
CA PRO A 671 3.95 12.03 39.50
C PRO A 671 3.51 11.95 38.04
N ASN A 672 4.33 12.44 37.11
CA ASN A 672 4.05 12.43 35.67
C ASN A 672 4.33 11.08 34.99
N VAL A 673 5.26 10.28 35.54
CA VAL A 673 5.58 8.93 35.02
C VAL A 673 4.68 7.85 35.64
N VAL A 674 4.19 8.04 36.87
CA VAL A 674 3.33 7.07 37.58
C VAL A 674 2.08 6.64 36.77
N PRO A 675 1.32 7.54 36.14
CA PRO A 675 0.17 7.18 35.30
C PRO A 675 0.51 6.24 34.15
N ILE A 676 1.67 6.41 33.52
CA ILE A 676 2.11 5.57 32.40
C ILE A 676 2.41 4.15 32.89
N ILE A 677 3.05 4.02 34.06
CA ILE A 677 3.27 2.71 34.70
C ILE A 677 1.93 2.07 35.10
N PHE A 678 0.97 2.84 35.59
CA PHE A 678 -0.37 2.34 35.91
C PHE A 678 -1.14 1.88 34.66
N ILE A 679 -0.99 2.55 33.51
CA ILE A 679 -1.57 2.13 32.24
C ILE A 679 -0.93 0.84 31.72
N LEU A 680 0.40 0.73 31.72
CA LEU A 680 1.08 -0.53 31.35
C LEU A 680 0.68 -1.69 32.29
N GLY A 681 0.56 -1.41 33.59
CA GLY A 681 0.07 -2.38 34.57
C GLY A 681 -1.38 -2.81 34.33
N LEU A 682 -2.26 -1.87 33.95
CA LEU A 682 -3.66 -2.11 33.60
C LEU A 682 -3.77 -2.94 32.31
N MET A 683 -2.97 -2.62 31.29
CA MET A 683 -2.89 -3.38 30.04
C MET A 683 -2.51 -4.84 30.30
N GLY A 684 -1.44 -5.09 31.06
CA GLY A 684 -1.02 -6.43 31.44
C GLY A 684 -2.11 -7.20 32.22
N ARG A 685 -2.77 -6.54 33.19
CA ARG A 685 -3.83 -7.17 34.00
C ARG A 685 -5.09 -7.50 33.20
N LEU A 686 -5.42 -6.70 32.19
CA LEU A 686 -6.59 -6.90 31.33
C LEU A 686 -6.28 -7.68 30.04
N ALA A 687 -5.03 -8.09 29.83
CA ALA A 687 -4.52 -8.66 28.58
C ALA A 687 -4.82 -7.77 27.34
N ILE A 688 -4.84 -6.45 27.53
CA ILE A 688 -4.87 -5.50 26.40
C ILE A 688 -3.45 -5.44 25.84
N PRO A 689 -3.24 -5.76 24.56
CA PRO A 689 -1.92 -5.77 23.98
C PRO A 689 -1.41 -4.37 23.68
N LEU A 690 -0.09 -4.27 23.52
CA LEU A 690 0.62 -3.07 23.08
C LEU A 690 0.72 -3.08 21.55
N ASP A 691 -0.28 -2.46 20.94
CA ASP A 691 -0.45 -2.26 19.49
C ASP A 691 -0.03 -0.84 19.05
N LEU A 692 -0.06 -0.56 17.74
CA LEU A 692 0.37 0.72 17.16
C LEU A 692 -0.33 1.94 17.81
N SER A 693 -1.64 1.86 18.04
CA SER A 693 -2.41 2.95 18.64
C SER A 693 -2.09 3.12 20.13
N THR A 694 -2.01 2.02 20.88
CA THR A 694 -1.71 2.05 22.32
C THR A 694 -0.26 2.40 22.62
N MET A 695 0.68 2.14 21.70
CA MET A 695 2.07 2.58 21.79
C MET A 695 2.27 4.10 21.69
N LEU A 696 1.30 4.87 21.19
CA LEU A 696 1.39 6.33 21.19
C LEU A 696 1.05 6.94 22.55
N ILE A 697 0.33 6.21 23.40
CA ILE A 697 -0.26 6.73 24.64
C ILE A 697 0.82 7.29 25.58
N GLY A 698 1.97 6.63 25.74
CA GLY A 698 2.97 7.03 26.73
C GLY A 698 3.53 8.45 26.50
N SER A 699 3.87 8.82 25.27
CA SER A 699 4.39 10.17 24.96
C SER A 699 3.28 11.22 24.92
N ILE A 700 2.08 10.86 24.45
CA ILE A 700 0.91 11.76 24.47
C ILE A 700 0.51 12.08 25.92
N VAL A 701 0.37 11.07 26.76
CA VAL A 701 0.09 11.22 28.20
C VAL A 701 1.19 12.01 28.90
N LEU A 702 2.47 11.73 28.62
CA LEU A 702 3.58 12.48 29.24
C LEU A 702 3.58 13.96 28.85
N GLY A 703 3.18 14.29 27.61
CA GLY A 703 3.01 15.68 27.17
C GLY A 703 1.82 16.39 27.84
N LEU A 704 0.70 15.67 28.00
CA LEU A 704 -0.55 16.17 28.58
C LEU A 704 -0.50 16.38 30.10
N VAL A 705 -0.08 15.35 30.84
CA VAL A 705 -0.26 15.24 32.30
C VAL A 705 0.57 16.28 33.07
N VAL A 706 1.65 16.77 32.45
CA VAL A 706 2.54 17.78 33.01
C VAL A 706 1.86 19.16 33.15
N ASP A 707 0.76 19.40 32.43
CA ASP A 707 -0.04 20.63 32.50
C ASP A 707 -0.55 20.91 33.93
N ASP A 708 -1.29 19.96 34.51
CA ASP A 708 -1.81 20.05 35.88
C ASP A 708 -0.64 20.23 36.88
N THR A 709 0.47 19.50 36.72
CA THR A 709 1.66 19.63 37.59
C THR A 709 2.29 21.02 37.48
N ILE A 710 2.41 21.58 36.28
CA ILE A 710 2.94 22.93 36.03
C ILE A 710 2.08 23.97 36.75
N HIS A 711 0.76 23.89 36.57
CA HIS A 711 -0.18 24.80 37.20
C HIS A 711 -0.14 24.69 38.74
N PHE A 712 -0.08 23.47 39.29
CA PHE A 712 0.07 23.26 40.73
C PHE A 712 1.37 23.86 41.26
N LEU A 713 2.52 23.54 40.65
CA LEU A 713 3.84 24.01 41.10
C LEU A 713 3.99 25.52 41.01
N HIS A 714 3.45 26.16 39.96
CA HIS A 714 3.49 27.61 39.80
C HIS A 714 2.72 28.32 40.93
N HIS A 715 1.51 27.85 41.24
CA HIS A 715 0.71 28.41 42.33
C HIS A 715 1.25 28.07 43.72
N PHE A 716 1.69 26.83 43.96
CA PHE A 716 2.33 26.42 45.23
C PHE A 716 3.57 27.26 45.50
N ARG A 717 4.45 27.43 44.51
CA ARG A 717 5.64 28.28 44.63
C ARG A 717 5.27 29.68 45.07
N ARG A 718 4.27 30.29 44.43
CA ARG A 718 3.84 31.65 44.75
C ARG A 718 3.25 31.75 46.16
N ALA A 719 2.34 30.84 46.53
CA ALA A 719 1.75 30.80 47.86
C ALA A 719 2.81 30.54 48.95
N PHE A 720 3.88 29.80 48.64
CA PHE A 720 5.03 29.58 49.54
C PHE A 720 5.98 30.79 49.59
N GLU A 721 6.23 31.49 48.48
CA GLU A 721 6.96 32.76 48.45
C GLU A 721 6.18 33.90 49.18
N GLU A 722 4.85 33.80 49.30
CA GLU A 722 3.98 34.73 50.05
C GLU A 722 3.75 34.32 51.53
N SER A 723 3.70 33.02 51.89
CA SER A 723 3.37 32.55 53.26
C SER A 723 4.53 31.94 54.06
N GLY A 724 5.58 31.42 53.40
CA GLY A 724 6.66 30.66 54.04
C GLY A 724 6.29 29.26 54.56
N GLU A 725 5.02 28.86 54.53
CA GLU A 725 4.52 27.61 55.12
C GLU A 725 4.03 26.61 54.07
N VAL A 726 4.49 25.35 54.16
CA VAL A 726 4.11 24.30 53.20
C VAL A 726 2.64 23.91 53.31
N GLU A 727 2.10 23.69 54.52
CA GLU A 727 0.69 23.30 54.70
C GLU A 727 -0.27 24.40 54.21
N THR A 728 0.05 25.66 54.51
CA THR A 728 -0.71 26.82 54.04
C THR A 728 -0.63 26.98 52.51
N ALA A 729 0.56 26.86 51.91
CA ALA A 729 0.74 26.97 50.46
C ALA A 729 0.07 25.82 49.67
N VAL A 730 0.17 24.58 50.14
CA VAL A 730 -0.55 23.43 49.55
C VAL A 730 -2.06 23.64 49.65
N ARG A 731 -2.56 24.05 50.83
CA ARG A 731 -3.99 24.27 51.06
C ARG A 731 -4.57 25.37 50.17
N GLU A 732 -3.88 26.49 50.00
CA GLU A 732 -4.31 27.55 49.08
C GLU A 732 -4.29 27.08 47.62
N THR A 733 -3.25 26.35 47.22
CA THR A 733 -3.14 25.80 45.86
C THR A 733 -4.27 24.80 45.56
N MET A 734 -4.62 23.93 46.49
CA MET A 734 -5.75 23.00 46.35
C MET A 734 -7.10 23.73 46.26
N LEU A 735 -7.32 24.78 47.06
CA LEU A 735 -8.57 25.57 47.04
C LEU A 735 -8.71 26.50 45.82
N THR A 736 -7.63 26.73 45.06
CA THR A 736 -7.61 27.62 43.89
C THR A 736 -7.37 26.85 42.59
N THR A 737 -6.20 26.25 42.44
CA THR A 737 -5.76 25.49 41.27
C THR A 737 -6.31 24.07 41.28
N GLY A 738 -6.39 23.43 42.46
CA GLY A 738 -6.99 22.08 42.60
C GLY A 738 -8.38 21.97 41.98
N ARG A 739 -9.23 22.98 42.19
CA ARG A 739 -10.53 23.09 41.53
C ARG A 739 -10.45 23.17 40.01
N ALA A 740 -9.49 23.91 39.46
CA ALA A 740 -9.32 24.05 38.01
C ALA A 740 -8.86 22.72 37.39
N MET A 741 -7.92 22.03 38.04
CA MET A 741 -7.39 20.73 37.57
C MET A 741 -8.49 19.66 37.53
N VAL A 742 -9.30 19.46 38.60
CA VAL A 742 -10.46 18.52 38.52
C VAL A 742 -11.35 18.83 37.31
N ILE A 743 -11.53 20.11 37.01
CA ILE A 743 -12.40 20.60 35.95
C ILE A 743 -11.77 20.35 34.56
N THR A 744 -10.46 20.57 34.35
CA THR A 744 -9.75 20.26 33.09
C THR A 744 -9.58 18.76 32.89
N SER A 745 -9.14 18.01 33.90
CA SER A 745 -8.97 16.56 33.78
C SER A 745 -10.31 15.87 33.45
N ILE A 746 -11.46 16.34 33.96
CA ILE A 746 -12.77 15.78 33.58
C ILE A 746 -13.08 15.99 32.08
N VAL A 747 -12.74 17.14 31.49
CA VAL A 747 -12.87 17.36 30.03
C VAL A 747 -11.96 16.40 29.27
N LEU A 748 -10.70 16.32 29.71
CA LEU A 748 -9.66 15.55 29.04
C LEU A 748 -9.99 14.05 29.08
N CYS A 749 -10.43 13.52 30.23
CA CYS A 749 -10.97 12.17 30.36
C CYS A 749 -12.19 11.94 29.47
N GLY A 750 -13.20 12.82 29.52
CA GLY A 750 -14.42 12.68 28.72
C GLY A 750 -14.14 12.72 27.21
N GLY A 751 -13.23 13.58 26.78
CA GLY A 751 -12.79 13.71 25.40
C GLY A 751 -12.09 12.46 24.86
N PHE A 752 -11.27 11.79 25.68
CA PHE A 752 -10.71 10.48 25.31
C PHE A 752 -11.75 9.35 25.43
N PHE A 753 -12.65 9.39 26.41
CA PHE A 753 -13.71 8.38 26.53
C PHE A 753 -14.73 8.43 25.39
N ILE A 754 -14.81 9.51 24.59
CA ILE A 754 -15.60 9.51 23.34
C ILE A 754 -15.11 8.45 22.34
N TYR A 755 -13.81 8.11 22.34
CA TYR A 755 -13.31 7.03 21.48
C TYR A 755 -13.87 5.65 21.86
N THR A 756 -14.53 5.48 23.03
CA THR A 756 -15.22 4.23 23.35
C THR A 756 -16.54 4.04 22.57
N THR A 757 -16.98 5.06 21.81
CA THR A 757 -18.09 4.94 20.84
C THR A 757 -17.62 4.65 19.42
N ALA A 758 -16.31 4.47 19.19
CA ALA A 758 -15.76 4.10 17.88
C ALA A 758 -16.08 2.63 17.54
N TYR A 759 -16.21 2.31 16.25
CA TYR A 759 -16.39 0.92 15.80
C TYR A 759 -15.08 0.12 15.93
N LEU A 760 -13.92 0.74 15.69
CA LEU A 760 -12.62 0.07 15.82
C LEU A 760 -12.19 -0.08 17.28
N ALA A 761 -11.96 -1.32 17.70
CA ALA A 761 -11.53 -1.65 19.06
C ALA A 761 -10.14 -1.08 19.42
N SER A 762 -9.29 -0.76 18.44
CA SER A 762 -8.04 -0.01 18.63
C SER A 762 -8.32 1.41 19.14
N SER A 763 -9.25 2.14 18.52
CA SER A 763 -9.75 3.45 18.96
C SER A 763 -10.37 3.37 20.36
N VAL A 764 -11.23 2.36 20.62
CA VAL A 764 -11.84 2.13 21.93
C VAL A 764 -10.79 1.92 23.03
N ARG A 765 -9.76 1.09 22.78
CA ARG A 765 -8.63 0.89 23.71
C ARG A 765 -7.86 2.19 23.95
N TYR A 766 -7.53 2.92 22.88
CA TYR A 766 -6.82 4.20 22.96
C TYR A 766 -7.55 5.20 23.86
N GLY A 767 -8.86 5.36 23.67
CA GLY A 767 -9.71 6.22 24.49
C GLY A 767 -9.76 5.83 25.95
N LEU A 768 -10.08 4.57 26.22
CA LEU A 768 -10.20 4.03 27.58
C LEU A 768 -8.90 4.18 28.36
N LEU A 769 -7.76 3.84 27.75
CA LEU A 769 -6.46 3.92 28.39
C LEU A 769 -6.00 5.37 28.56
N THR A 770 -6.11 6.23 27.54
CA THR A 770 -5.67 7.63 27.64
C THR A 770 -6.52 8.43 28.63
N GLY A 771 -7.84 8.22 28.65
CA GLY A 771 -8.72 8.82 29.66
C GLY A 771 -8.44 8.29 31.08
N SER A 772 -8.13 7.00 31.23
CA SER A 772 -7.73 6.43 32.52
C SER A 772 -6.38 7.00 33.00
N ALA A 773 -5.45 7.28 32.09
CA ALA A 773 -4.15 7.86 32.42
C ALA A 773 -4.31 9.25 33.07
N VAL A 774 -5.24 10.05 32.56
CA VAL A 774 -5.55 11.39 33.07
C VAL A 774 -6.24 11.33 34.44
N LEU A 775 -7.04 10.30 34.73
CA LEU A 775 -7.55 10.05 36.09
C LEU A 775 -6.43 9.68 37.07
N PHE A 776 -5.47 8.84 36.65
CA PHE A 776 -4.31 8.50 37.45
C PHE A 776 -3.36 9.69 37.67
N ALA A 777 -3.24 10.57 36.68
CA ALA A 777 -2.51 11.83 36.76
C ALA A 777 -3.07 12.77 37.82
N LEU A 778 -4.37 13.08 37.75
CA LEU A 778 -5.04 13.91 38.74
C LEU A 778 -4.88 13.35 40.17
N ALA A 779 -4.90 12.03 40.32
CA ALA A 779 -4.62 11.38 41.60
C ALA A 779 -3.15 11.53 42.04
N ALA A 780 -2.18 11.38 41.13
CA ALA A 780 -0.76 11.60 41.43
C ALA A 780 -0.49 13.06 41.83
N ASP A 781 -1.13 14.03 41.19
CA ASP A 781 -0.94 15.45 41.49
C ASP A 781 -1.67 15.90 42.77
N PHE A 782 -2.72 15.18 43.18
CA PHE A 782 -3.42 15.47 44.42
C PHE A 782 -2.76 14.85 45.64
N PHE A 783 -2.19 13.64 45.50
CA PHE A 783 -1.60 12.91 46.62
C PHE A 783 -0.07 12.93 46.63
N LEU A 784 0.58 12.68 45.49
CA LEU A 784 2.03 12.50 45.43
C LEU A 784 2.80 13.82 45.28
N VAL A 785 2.37 14.77 44.42
CA VAL A 785 3.04 16.09 44.30
C VAL A 785 3.18 16.80 45.66
N PRO A 786 2.12 16.97 46.50
CA PRO A 786 2.25 17.74 47.73
C PRO A 786 3.06 17.01 48.81
N ALA A 787 2.98 15.67 48.85
CA ALA A 787 3.79 14.84 49.73
C ALA A 787 5.28 14.92 49.39
N LEU A 788 5.64 14.85 48.09
CA LEU A 788 7.01 15.00 47.62
C LEU A 788 7.56 16.40 47.88
N LEU A 789 6.78 17.46 47.62
CA LEU A 789 7.16 18.84 47.93
C LEU A 789 7.45 19.03 49.42
N SER A 790 6.59 18.50 50.30
CA SER A 790 6.74 18.60 51.76
C SER A 790 7.98 17.89 52.31
N LEU A 791 8.60 16.98 51.55
CA LEU A 791 9.85 16.31 51.92
C LEU A 791 11.09 17.10 51.44
N VAL A 792 10.98 17.84 50.33
CA VAL A 792 12.13 18.48 49.66
C VAL A 792 12.26 19.98 49.94
N SER A 793 11.17 20.68 50.27
CA SER A 793 11.22 22.09 50.70
C SER A 793 12.02 22.30 52.00
N LEU A 794 12.33 21.22 52.73
CA LEU A 794 13.14 21.21 53.95
C LEU A 794 14.66 21.47 53.71
N ASN A 795 15.16 21.48 52.46
CA ASN A 795 16.61 21.59 52.20
C ASN A 795 17.04 22.52 51.02
N SER A 796 17.74 23.61 51.37
CA SER A 796 18.77 24.34 50.60
C SER A 796 18.36 25.41 49.53
N PRO A 797 19.27 26.35 49.13
CA PRO A 797 18.96 27.57 48.36
C PRO A 797 19.39 27.55 46.85
N THR A 798 19.51 28.72 46.18
CA THR A 798 19.53 28.88 44.70
C THR A 798 20.51 29.92 44.11
N GLY A 799 21.04 29.68 42.90
CA GLY A 799 21.72 30.66 42.01
C GLY A 799 21.71 30.20 40.51
N PRO A 800 21.61 31.07 39.45
CA PRO A 800 21.29 30.59 38.08
C PRO A 800 21.94 31.27 36.82
N THR A 801 21.78 30.62 35.64
CA THR A 801 21.87 31.12 34.21
C THR A 801 23.28 31.22 33.55
N SER A 802 23.51 31.31 32.20
CA SER A 802 22.64 31.62 31.02
C SER A 802 23.17 31.22 29.59
N ARG A 803 22.26 30.88 28.62
CA ARG A 803 22.16 31.32 27.16
C ARG A 803 23.31 31.02 26.13
N THR A 804 23.20 31.02 24.77
CA THR A 804 22.14 31.21 23.69
C THR A 804 22.56 30.62 22.30
N SER A 805 21.70 30.65 21.25
CA SER A 805 21.89 30.10 19.86
C SER A 805 21.73 31.12 18.68
N LYS A 806 21.96 30.72 17.39
CA LYS A 806 21.61 31.44 16.11
C LYS A 806 21.52 30.53 14.84
N THR A 807 20.89 30.99 13.74
CA THR A 807 20.65 30.33 12.40
C THR A 807 20.46 31.35 11.21
N VAL A 808 20.62 30.96 9.92
CA VAL A 808 20.40 31.79 8.65
C VAL A 808 20.07 30.91 7.38
N PRO A 809 19.33 31.36 6.30
CA PRO A 809 18.82 30.47 5.17
C PRO A 809 18.68 30.99 3.67
N ILE A 810 18.35 30.08 2.70
CA ILE A 810 17.51 30.15 1.41
C ILE A 810 17.91 30.91 0.08
N ILE A 811 17.56 30.35 -1.13
CA ILE A 811 17.04 30.94 -2.46
C ILE A 811 17.13 29.90 -3.67
N PHE A 812 16.07 29.46 -4.42
CA PHE A 812 15.31 29.95 -5.66
C PHE A 812 16.00 29.71 -7.07
N LEU A 813 15.41 29.50 -8.29
CA LEU A 813 14.06 29.70 -8.94
C LEU A 813 13.63 28.66 -10.08
N LEU A 814 13.29 29.02 -11.37
CA LEU A 814 12.52 28.20 -12.41
C LEU A 814 12.59 28.69 -13.90
N CYS A 815 12.15 27.90 -14.95
CA CYS A 815 11.42 28.25 -16.26
C CYS A 815 11.64 27.25 -17.48
N LEU A 816 11.04 27.37 -18.70
CA LEU A 816 9.64 27.02 -19.15
C LEU A 816 9.33 27.03 -20.73
N LEU A 817 8.86 25.91 -21.35
CA LEU A 817 7.91 25.72 -22.54
C LEU A 817 8.13 26.43 -23.96
N PRO A 818 7.25 26.40 -25.04
CA PRO A 818 6.10 25.53 -25.58
C PRO A 818 6.01 25.30 -27.18
N ILE A 819 4.84 24.83 -27.74
CA ILE A 819 4.23 24.97 -29.16
C ILE A 819 4.44 23.83 -30.25
N LEU A 820 3.60 23.43 -31.26
CA LEU A 820 2.11 23.24 -31.56
C LEU A 820 1.76 22.56 -32.97
N ALA A 821 0.60 21.84 -33.09
CA ALA A 821 -0.46 21.78 -34.19
C ALA A 821 -0.46 21.00 -35.59
N HIS A 822 -1.49 20.11 -35.79
CA HIS A 822 -2.38 19.75 -36.99
C HIS A 822 -1.84 19.17 -38.36
N ALA A 823 -2.60 18.51 -39.31
CA ALA A 823 -3.63 17.41 -39.37
C ALA A 823 -4.19 17.09 -40.84
N GLY A 824 -4.59 15.84 -41.27
CA GLY A 824 -5.61 15.61 -42.37
C GLY A 824 -5.67 14.40 -43.42
N ASN A 825 -6.47 13.33 -43.14
CA ASN A 825 -7.47 12.58 -43.99
C ASN A 825 -7.19 11.50 -45.13
N ASP A 826 -7.68 11.68 -46.38
CA ASP A 826 -8.33 10.69 -47.31
C ASP A 826 -7.76 9.26 -47.61
N ALA A 827 -8.68 8.28 -47.77
CA ALA A 827 -8.43 6.83 -47.76
C ALA A 827 -8.15 6.06 -49.09
N ASN A 828 -8.54 6.55 -50.27
CA ASN A 828 -8.73 5.68 -51.47
C ASN A 828 -7.47 5.14 -52.18
N ARG A 829 -6.25 5.63 -51.86
CA ARG A 829 -4.99 5.25 -52.56
C ARG A 829 -4.26 4.07 -51.89
N ALA A 830 -4.76 3.56 -50.77
CA ALA A 830 -4.08 2.55 -49.93
C ALA A 830 -4.04 1.13 -50.54
N ARG A 831 -5.18 0.59 -51.03
CA ARG A 831 -5.21 -0.79 -51.57
C ARG A 831 -4.26 -0.98 -52.77
N SER A 832 -4.11 0.05 -53.61
CA SER A 832 -3.16 0.06 -54.74
C SER A 832 -1.68 0.13 -54.32
N ILE A 833 -1.37 0.56 -53.09
CA ILE A 833 -0.01 0.50 -52.56
C ILE A 833 0.30 -0.93 -52.11
N MET A 834 -0.61 -1.58 -51.38
CA MET A 834 -0.41 -2.96 -50.89
C MET A 834 -0.21 -3.98 -52.01
N GLN A 835 -0.84 -3.77 -53.18
CA GLN A 835 -0.60 -4.58 -54.38
C GLN A 835 0.84 -4.50 -54.92
N GLN A 836 1.59 -3.44 -54.60
CA GLN A 836 3.01 -3.29 -54.93
C GLN A 836 3.94 -3.74 -53.79
N VAL A 837 3.41 -3.95 -52.58
CA VAL A 837 4.12 -4.61 -51.47
C VAL A 837 4.18 -6.13 -51.71
N ASP A 838 3.06 -6.71 -52.14
CA ASP A 838 2.88 -8.15 -52.41
C ASP A 838 3.60 -8.61 -53.68
N ALA A 839 3.55 -7.79 -54.75
CA ALA A 839 4.23 -8.08 -56.03
C ALA A 839 5.75 -7.78 -56.03
N ARG A 840 6.41 -7.84 -54.87
CA ARG A 840 7.84 -7.53 -54.68
C ARG A 840 8.68 -8.80 -54.76
N ASP A 841 9.84 -8.71 -55.43
CA ASP A 841 10.87 -9.75 -55.41
C ASP A 841 11.44 -9.96 -53.98
N ASP A 842 11.37 -11.20 -53.51
CA ASP A 842 11.91 -11.66 -52.22
C ASP A 842 12.67 -13.02 -52.28
N GLY A 843 12.99 -13.49 -53.49
CA GLY A 843 13.95 -14.55 -53.79
C GLY A 843 13.48 -16.01 -53.72
N ASP A 844 13.51 -16.69 -54.88
CA ASP A 844 13.11 -18.10 -55.10
C ASP A 844 13.75 -19.11 -54.14
N HIS A 845 15.01 -18.90 -53.75
CA HIS A 845 15.70 -19.67 -52.72
C HIS A 845 16.39 -18.72 -51.75
N SER A 846 16.43 -19.04 -50.46
CA SER A 846 17.20 -18.27 -49.47
C SER A 846 17.92 -19.14 -48.42
N ILE A 847 19.05 -18.65 -47.94
CA ILE A 847 19.76 -19.13 -46.74
C ILE A 847 20.10 -17.93 -45.88
N ALA A 848 19.84 -17.98 -44.58
CA ALA A 848 20.30 -16.96 -43.62
C ALA A 848 20.68 -17.57 -42.28
N ASP A 849 21.68 -16.96 -41.63
CA ASP A 849 21.87 -17.09 -40.18
C ASP A 849 21.09 -15.96 -39.50
N MET A 850 20.40 -16.25 -38.40
CA MET A 850 19.57 -15.28 -37.69
C MET A 850 19.89 -15.29 -36.20
N GLN A 851 20.13 -14.10 -35.63
CA GLN A 851 20.17 -13.91 -34.18
C GLN A 851 18.83 -13.34 -33.71
N MET A 852 18.14 -14.10 -32.86
CA MET A 852 16.92 -13.66 -32.17
C MET A 852 17.28 -13.22 -30.75
N LEU A 853 17.06 -11.95 -30.45
CA LEU A 853 17.34 -11.34 -29.15
C LEU A 853 16.04 -10.88 -28.50
N LEU A 854 15.54 -11.68 -27.57
CA LEU A 854 14.40 -11.39 -26.70
C LEU A 854 14.85 -10.39 -25.61
N ILE A 855 14.00 -9.43 -25.28
CA ILE A 855 14.25 -8.36 -24.30
C ILE A 855 12.94 -8.11 -23.54
N ASP A 856 12.95 -8.24 -22.21
CA ASP A 856 11.73 -8.06 -21.40
C ASP A 856 11.48 -6.60 -20.98
N ARG A 857 10.34 -6.36 -20.29
CA ARG A 857 9.96 -5.07 -19.68
C ARG A 857 11.04 -4.44 -18.79
N HIS A 858 11.97 -5.24 -18.25
CA HIS A 858 13.07 -4.78 -17.39
C HIS A 858 14.40 -4.64 -18.15
N GLY A 859 14.41 -4.84 -19.46
CA GLY A 859 15.59 -4.72 -20.33
C GLY A 859 16.57 -5.89 -20.24
N ARG A 860 16.22 -6.98 -19.54
CA ARG A 860 17.02 -8.22 -19.50
C ARG A 860 16.88 -8.94 -20.84
N LYS A 861 17.91 -9.68 -21.24
CA LYS A 861 18.03 -10.17 -22.62
C LYS A 861 18.25 -11.68 -22.66
N ARG A 862 17.47 -12.39 -23.48
CA ARG A 862 17.70 -13.80 -23.84
C ARG A 862 18.06 -13.87 -25.32
N SER A 863 19.10 -14.60 -25.72
CA SER A 863 19.51 -14.67 -27.14
C SER A 863 19.51 -16.10 -27.67
N ARG A 864 19.09 -16.26 -28.93
CA ARG A 864 19.08 -17.52 -29.67
C ARG A 864 19.74 -17.34 -31.03
N THR A 865 20.43 -18.39 -31.51
CA THR A 865 20.98 -18.45 -32.87
C THR A 865 20.19 -19.47 -33.66
N ILE A 866 19.70 -19.06 -34.82
CA ILE A 866 18.85 -19.85 -35.71
C ILE A 866 19.53 -19.89 -37.09
N ARG A 867 19.43 -21.01 -37.80
CA ARG A 867 19.71 -21.08 -39.24
C ARG A 867 18.41 -21.33 -39.99
N SER A 868 18.17 -20.56 -41.05
CA SER A 868 16.97 -20.64 -41.87
C SER A 868 17.27 -20.89 -43.35
N PHE A 869 16.34 -21.59 -43.99
CA PHE A 869 16.31 -21.91 -45.41
C PHE A 869 14.90 -21.59 -45.95
N GLY A 870 14.80 -21.04 -47.16
CA GLY A 870 13.54 -20.78 -47.84
C GLY A 870 13.57 -21.25 -49.30
N LEU A 871 12.43 -21.70 -49.81
CA LEU A 871 12.25 -22.22 -51.17
C LEU A 871 10.82 -21.95 -51.68
N ASP A 872 10.69 -21.26 -52.81
CA ASP A 872 9.41 -21.06 -53.50
C ASP A 872 9.13 -22.23 -54.46
N ARG A 873 8.00 -22.92 -54.24
CA ARG A 873 7.47 -24.00 -55.09
C ARG A 873 6.48 -23.42 -56.11
N GLY A 874 6.99 -22.53 -56.96
CA GLY A 874 6.29 -21.90 -58.09
C GLY A 874 5.28 -20.81 -57.72
N LYS A 875 4.59 -20.96 -56.59
CA LYS A 875 3.66 -19.98 -56.00
C LYS A 875 3.56 -20.13 -54.48
N ASP A 876 3.56 -21.38 -54.02
CA ASP A 876 3.63 -21.76 -52.61
C ASP A 876 5.06 -21.55 -52.08
N ARG A 877 5.26 -21.34 -50.78
CA ARG A 877 6.59 -21.14 -50.16
C ARG A 877 6.84 -22.15 -49.05
N CYS A 878 8.06 -22.65 -48.95
CA CYS A 878 8.50 -23.50 -47.85
C CYS A 878 9.64 -22.84 -47.07
N ASN A 879 9.53 -22.80 -45.75
CA ASN A 879 10.57 -22.28 -44.87
C ASN A 879 10.98 -23.35 -43.85
N LEU A 880 12.28 -23.49 -43.57
CA LEU A 880 12.82 -24.46 -42.62
C LEU A 880 13.84 -23.76 -41.72
N MET A 881 13.69 -23.90 -40.40
CA MET A 881 14.54 -23.26 -39.39
C MET A 881 15.04 -24.27 -38.37
N PHE A 882 16.28 -24.12 -37.92
CA PHE A 882 16.85 -24.89 -36.81
C PHE A 882 17.56 -23.99 -35.80
N PHE A 883 17.31 -24.24 -34.51
CA PHE A 883 17.96 -23.54 -33.40
C PHE A 883 19.35 -24.16 -33.13
N LEU A 884 20.39 -23.35 -33.25
CA LEU A 884 21.79 -23.75 -33.06
C LEU A 884 22.30 -23.49 -31.63
N ALA A 885 21.73 -22.49 -30.95
CA ALA A 885 22.06 -22.09 -29.58
C ALA A 885 20.90 -21.29 -28.94
N PRO A 886 20.77 -21.23 -27.59
CA PRO A 886 21.56 -21.93 -26.57
C PRO A 886 21.26 -23.45 -26.53
N ALA A 887 21.99 -24.19 -25.69
CA ALA A 887 21.87 -25.64 -25.57
C ALA A 887 20.43 -26.11 -25.31
N ASP A 888 19.72 -25.42 -24.44
CA ASP A 888 18.34 -25.69 -24.00
C ASP A 888 17.31 -25.82 -25.15
N VAL A 889 17.55 -25.14 -26.27
CA VAL A 889 16.71 -25.18 -27.49
C VAL A 889 17.44 -25.76 -28.69
N LYS A 890 18.68 -26.24 -28.53
CA LYS A 890 19.51 -26.69 -29.65
C LYS A 890 18.87 -27.89 -30.38
N ASP A 891 19.05 -27.93 -31.69
CA ASP A 891 18.53 -28.93 -32.64
C ASP A 891 16.99 -28.99 -32.72
N THR A 892 16.29 -28.05 -32.07
CA THR A 892 14.86 -27.79 -32.27
C THR A 892 14.63 -27.27 -33.69
N GLY A 893 13.63 -27.80 -34.38
CA GLY A 893 13.36 -27.47 -35.79
C GLY A 893 11.94 -26.93 -36.01
N PHE A 894 11.76 -26.00 -36.95
CA PHE A 894 10.46 -25.49 -37.39
C PHE A 894 10.36 -25.50 -38.93
N LEU A 895 9.22 -25.94 -39.49
CA LEU A 895 8.98 -26.09 -40.93
C LEU A 895 7.61 -25.51 -41.30
N THR A 896 7.55 -24.64 -42.31
CA THR A 896 6.30 -24.11 -42.89
C THR A 896 6.15 -24.44 -44.38
N TYR A 897 4.90 -24.49 -44.82
CA TYR A 897 4.42 -24.67 -46.18
C TYR A 897 3.24 -23.72 -46.39
N ASP A 898 3.50 -22.56 -46.98
CA ASP A 898 2.57 -21.45 -47.17
C ASP A 898 1.92 -21.58 -48.56
N TYR A 899 0.59 -21.63 -48.66
CA TYR A 899 -0.11 -21.97 -49.91
C TYR A 899 -0.85 -20.78 -50.56
N ASP A 900 -0.63 -20.53 -51.86
CA ASP A 900 -1.26 -19.40 -52.58
C ASP A 900 -2.74 -19.64 -52.92
N GLU A 901 -3.21 -20.90 -52.98
CA GLU A 901 -4.59 -21.24 -53.34
C GLU A 901 -5.60 -20.86 -52.25
N GLY A 902 -6.62 -20.07 -52.62
CA GLY A 902 -7.58 -19.47 -51.69
C GLY A 902 -8.46 -20.51 -50.99
N GLY A 903 -8.35 -20.60 -49.66
CA GLY A 903 -9.15 -21.52 -48.83
C GLY A 903 -8.46 -22.84 -48.47
N LYS A 904 -7.18 -23.02 -48.84
CA LYS A 904 -6.32 -24.06 -48.28
C LYS A 904 -5.49 -23.50 -47.12
N ASP A 905 -5.38 -24.29 -46.06
CA ASP A 905 -4.64 -23.94 -44.84
C ASP A 905 -3.16 -24.31 -44.98
N ASP A 906 -2.26 -23.41 -44.57
CA ASP A 906 -0.81 -23.65 -44.53
C ASP A 906 -0.42 -24.81 -43.60
N ASP A 907 0.65 -25.52 -43.94
CA ASP A 907 1.16 -26.64 -43.13
C ASP A 907 2.36 -26.19 -42.29
N GLN A 908 2.30 -26.39 -40.96
CA GLN A 908 3.36 -25.98 -40.02
C GLN A 908 3.71 -27.10 -39.04
N TRP A 909 5.00 -27.32 -38.80
CA TRP A 909 5.51 -28.32 -37.84
C TRP A 909 6.65 -27.79 -36.97
N LEU A 910 6.68 -28.20 -35.70
CA LEU A 910 7.71 -27.91 -34.70
C LEU A 910 8.23 -29.25 -34.12
N TYR A 911 9.54 -29.51 -34.23
CA TYR A 911 10.19 -30.70 -33.69
C TYR A 911 11.00 -30.38 -32.43
N LEU A 912 10.70 -31.08 -31.34
CA LEU A 912 11.28 -30.90 -30.00
C LEU A 912 12.18 -32.11 -29.66
N PRO A 913 13.52 -32.00 -29.73
CA PRO A 913 14.42 -33.15 -29.77
C PRO A 913 14.64 -33.86 -28.42
N ALA A 914 14.38 -33.21 -27.28
CA ALA A 914 14.46 -33.89 -25.98
C ALA A 914 13.21 -34.76 -25.74
N LEU A 915 12.05 -34.27 -26.18
CA LEU A 915 10.78 -35.01 -26.20
C LEU A 915 10.70 -36.02 -27.35
N LYS A 916 11.48 -35.83 -28.42
CA LYS A 916 11.45 -36.59 -29.69
C LYS A 916 10.05 -36.59 -30.34
N LYS A 917 9.35 -35.45 -30.26
CA LYS A 917 8.00 -35.26 -30.82
C LYS A 917 7.99 -34.18 -31.90
N THR A 918 7.15 -34.38 -32.92
CA THR A 918 6.87 -33.43 -34.00
C THR A 918 5.44 -32.92 -33.83
N LYS A 919 5.25 -31.72 -33.26
CA LYS A 919 3.95 -31.03 -33.16
C LYS A 919 3.59 -30.45 -34.53
N ARG A 920 2.40 -30.71 -35.06
CA ARG A 920 1.82 -29.89 -36.16
C ARG A 920 1.05 -28.72 -35.52
N ILE A 921 1.23 -27.51 -36.03
CA ILE A 921 0.50 -26.32 -35.54
C ILE A 921 -0.83 -26.25 -36.31
N ALA A 922 -1.96 -26.25 -35.61
CA ALA A 922 -3.27 -26.10 -36.25
C ALA A 922 -3.54 -24.62 -36.59
N ALA A 923 -4.49 -24.35 -37.50
CA ALA A 923 -4.83 -22.98 -37.90
C ALA A 923 -5.30 -22.10 -36.72
N SER A 924 -5.99 -22.70 -35.74
CA SER A 924 -6.39 -22.10 -34.46
C SER A 924 -5.22 -21.63 -33.60
N ASP A 925 -4.08 -22.31 -33.69
CA ASP A 925 -2.96 -22.17 -32.73
C ASP A 925 -1.95 -21.10 -33.21
N ARG A 926 -2.16 -20.54 -34.41
CA ARG A 926 -1.15 -19.70 -35.08
C ARG A 926 -1.02 -18.29 -34.52
N SER A 927 -2.04 -17.81 -33.81
CA SER A 927 -2.02 -16.56 -33.03
C SER A 927 -1.01 -16.60 -31.88
N GLY A 928 -0.74 -17.81 -31.34
CA GLY A 928 0.17 -18.04 -30.22
C GLY A 928 1.63 -17.66 -30.51
N SER A 929 2.39 -17.36 -29.45
CA SER A 929 3.78 -16.91 -29.54
C SER A 929 4.71 -17.98 -30.16
N PHE A 930 5.49 -17.56 -31.15
CA PHE A 930 6.61 -18.35 -31.65
C PHE A 930 7.73 -18.33 -30.59
N MET A 931 7.82 -19.42 -29.84
CA MET A 931 8.91 -19.71 -28.89
C MET A 931 9.08 -18.62 -27.80
N GLY A 932 8.02 -18.01 -27.30
CA GLY A 932 8.14 -16.95 -26.28
C GLY A 932 8.80 -15.67 -26.83
N SER A 933 8.49 -15.32 -28.07
CA SER A 933 8.86 -14.06 -28.73
C SER A 933 7.63 -13.22 -29.10
N ASP A 934 7.84 -11.96 -29.47
CA ASP A 934 6.73 -11.09 -29.90
C ASP A 934 6.11 -11.50 -31.23
N PHE A 935 6.78 -12.35 -32.01
CA PHE A 935 6.25 -12.92 -33.25
C PHE A 935 5.33 -14.10 -32.92
N SER A 936 4.16 -14.19 -33.55
CA SER A 936 3.32 -15.39 -33.54
C SER A 936 3.73 -16.36 -34.65
N TYR A 937 3.19 -17.59 -34.65
CA TYR A 937 3.37 -18.51 -35.78
C TYR A 937 2.74 -17.99 -37.08
N ALA A 938 1.75 -17.08 -37.00
CA ALA A 938 1.17 -16.35 -38.12
C ALA A 938 2.01 -15.14 -38.60
N ASP A 939 2.85 -14.54 -37.75
CA ASP A 939 3.78 -13.48 -38.16
C ASP A 939 4.95 -14.02 -39.02
N LEU A 940 5.08 -15.35 -39.14
CA LEU A 940 6.16 -16.04 -39.86
C LEU A 940 5.73 -16.63 -41.23
N THR A 941 4.48 -16.44 -41.67
CA THR A 941 3.99 -16.88 -42.98
C THR A 941 3.71 -15.71 -43.94
N LYS A 942 3.57 -16.01 -45.23
CA LYS A 942 3.28 -15.03 -46.28
C LYS A 942 1.88 -14.41 -46.11
N ARG A 943 1.82 -13.11 -45.79
CA ARG A 943 0.56 -12.35 -45.68
C ARG A 943 -0.14 -12.24 -47.04
N ARG A 944 -1.35 -12.80 -47.15
CA ARG A 944 -2.16 -12.81 -48.38
C ARG A 944 -2.92 -11.50 -48.56
N LEU A 945 -3.12 -11.05 -49.81
CA LEU A 945 -3.62 -9.70 -50.08
C LEU A 945 -5.15 -9.55 -49.93
N ASP A 946 -5.93 -10.58 -50.27
CA ASP A 946 -7.41 -10.51 -50.20
C ASP A 946 -7.98 -10.82 -48.82
N ASP A 947 -7.18 -11.36 -47.91
CA ASP A 947 -7.53 -11.59 -46.49
C ASP A 947 -7.73 -10.28 -45.69
N TYR A 948 -7.45 -9.12 -46.30
CA TYR A 948 -7.53 -7.82 -45.66
C TYR A 948 -8.20 -6.72 -46.50
N THR A 949 -8.84 -5.79 -45.81
CA THR A 949 -9.30 -4.51 -46.34
C THR A 949 -8.32 -3.41 -45.94
N TYR A 950 -8.01 -2.51 -46.88
CA TYR A 950 -6.97 -1.48 -46.73
C TYR A 950 -7.50 -0.07 -46.99
N SER A 951 -7.19 0.87 -46.09
CA SER A 951 -7.49 2.31 -46.18
C SER A 951 -6.29 3.13 -45.68
N PHE A 952 -6.17 4.42 -46.01
CA PHE A 952 -5.21 5.25 -45.25
C PHE A 952 -5.68 5.40 -43.80
N ASN A 953 -4.71 5.51 -42.89
CA ASN A 953 -5.00 5.89 -41.52
C ASN A 953 -5.57 7.32 -41.44
N GLN A 954 -6.64 7.49 -40.68
CA GLN A 954 -7.42 8.73 -40.64
C GLN A 954 -6.71 9.91 -39.96
N GLU A 955 -5.76 9.62 -39.06
CA GLU A 955 -5.03 10.63 -38.28
C GLU A 955 -3.80 11.13 -39.05
N GLN A 956 -3.03 10.21 -39.64
CA GLN A 956 -1.85 10.50 -40.45
C GLN A 956 -1.78 9.60 -41.69
N ARG A 957 -1.70 10.20 -42.89
CA ARG A 957 -1.59 9.45 -44.17
C ARG A 957 -0.17 9.12 -44.60
N GLU A 958 0.76 10.02 -44.33
CA GLU A 958 2.14 9.92 -44.75
C GLU A 958 3.05 10.33 -43.60
N ALA A 959 4.12 9.58 -43.40
CA ALA A 959 5.09 9.78 -42.34
C ALA A 959 6.51 9.76 -42.92
N ARG A 960 7.45 10.35 -42.19
CA ARG A 960 8.89 10.13 -42.46
C ARG A 960 9.45 9.15 -41.45
N VAL A 961 10.01 8.06 -41.96
CA VAL A 961 10.64 6.99 -41.18
C VAL A 961 12.10 6.91 -41.66
N TYR A 962 13.04 7.13 -40.73
CA TYR A 962 14.48 7.23 -41.03
C TYR A 962 14.84 8.15 -42.22
N GLY A 963 14.14 9.29 -42.31
CA GLY A 963 14.31 10.27 -43.39
C GLY A 963 13.60 9.94 -44.71
N GLN A 964 13.19 8.69 -44.91
CA GLN A 964 12.44 8.24 -46.09
C GLN A 964 10.96 8.55 -45.97
N GLN A 965 10.29 8.81 -47.09
CA GLN A 965 8.85 9.05 -47.13
C GLN A 965 8.10 7.70 -47.12
N THR A 966 7.02 7.62 -46.34
CA THR A 966 6.16 6.43 -46.21
C THR A 966 4.69 6.77 -46.33
N TRP A 967 3.87 5.81 -46.76
CA TRP A 967 2.42 5.80 -46.65
C TRP A 967 1.98 5.04 -45.39
N VAL A 968 0.92 5.50 -44.72
CA VAL A 968 0.39 4.91 -43.48
C VAL A 968 -0.99 4.32 -43.76
N ILE A 969 -1.08 3.00 -43.69
CA ILE A 969 -2.21 2.22 -44.19
C ILE A 969 -2.84 1.42 -43.04
N ASP A 970 -4.10 1.71 -42.72
CA ASP A 970 -4.93 0.82 -41.92
C ASP A 970 -5.19 -0.48 -42.71
N SER A 971 -5.05 -1.62 -42.04
CA SER A 971 -5.37 -2.96 -42.52
C SER A 971 -6.31 -3.63 -41.53
N LEU A 972 -7.43 -4.17 -42.02
CA LEU A 972 -8.47 -4.84 -41.23
C LEU A 972 -8.72 -6.25 -41.80
N PRO A 973 -8.85 -7.31 -40.98
CA PRO A 973 -9.22 -8.64 -41.47
C PRO A 973 -10.51 -8.60 -42.30
N ALA A 974 -10.55 -9.37 -43.39
CA ALA A 974 -11.72 -9.42 -44.28
C ALA A 974 -12.87 -10.28 -43.73
N ASN A 975 -12.58 -11.17 -42.77
CA ASN A 975 -13.54 -12.09 -42.14
C ASN A 975 -13.03 -12.56 -40.76
N THR A 976 -13.88 -13.26 -40.00
CA THR A 976 -13.57 -13.75 -38.64
C THR A 976 -12.45 -14.79 -38.63
N ARG A 977 -12.38 -15.68 -39.62
CA ARG A 977 -11.34 -16.72 -39.70
C ARG A 977 -9.93 -16.10 -39.75
N VAL A 978 -9.71 -15.06 -40.55
CA VAL A 978 -8.41 -14.34 -40.61
C VAL A 978 -8.07 -13.68 -39.28
N LEU A 979 -9.08 -13.20 -38.54
CA LEU A 979 -8.90 -12.63 -37.20
C LEU A 979 -8.52 -13.71 -36.17
N GLU A 980 -9.15 -14.88 -36.23
CA GLU A 980 -8.84 -16.05 -35.38
C GLU A 980 -7.42 -16.59 -35.69
N GLU A 981 -7.09 -16.82 -36.97
CA GLU A 981 -5.80 -17.36 -37.41
C GLU A 981 -4.61 -16.44 -37.12
N THR A 982 -4.82 -15.11 -37.04
CA THR A 982 -3.71 -14.15 -36.86
C THR A 982 -3.72 -13.42 -35.51
N GLY A 983 -4.81 -13.50 -34.73
CA GLY A 983 -4.96 -12.82 -33.45
C GLY A 983 -5.01 -11.28 -33.55
N TYR A 984 -5.19 -10.69 -34.75
CA TYR A 984 -5.15 -9.24 -34.95
C TYR A 984 -6.50 -8.66 -35.39
N SER A 985 -7.06 -7.78 -34.56
CA SER A 985 -8.28 -7.02 -34.86
C SER A 985 -8.07 -5.90 -35.89
N ARG A 986 -6.87 -5.30 -35.91
CA ARG A 986 -6.45 -4.23 -36.83
C ARG A 986 -4.92 -4.22 -36.96
N SER A 987 -4.42 -3.64 -38.05
CA SER A 987 -3.02 -3.22 -38.14
C SER A 987 -2.89 -1.84 -38.80
N ILE A 988 -1.79 -1.13 -38.55
CA ILE A 988 -1.39 0.11 -39.21
C ILE A 988 -0.01 -0.12 -39.80
N LEU A 989 0.14 -0.01 -41.12
CA LEU A 989 1.36 -0.37 -41.87
C LEU A 989 2.02 0.89 -42.46
N PHE A 990 3.34 1.03 -42.32
CA PHE A 990 4.14 2.14 -42.86
C PHE A 990 4.97 1.64 -44.05
N VAL A 991 4.50 1.92 -45.27
CA VAL A 991 5.07 1.44 -46.53
C VAL A 991 5.96 2.50 -47.17
N ARG A 992 7.22 2.20 -47.50
CA ARG A 992 8.13 3.12 -48.20
C ARG A 992 7.66 3.48 -49.61
N GLN A 993 7.78 4.75 -49.98
CA GLN A 993 7.32 5.25 -51.28
C GLN A 993 8.25 4.91 -52.47
N ASP A 994 9.48 4.51 -52.20
CA ASP A 994 10.52 4.28 -53.21
C ASP A 994 10.78 2.81 -53.53
N ASN A 995 10.51 1.89 -52.58
CA ASN A 995 10.74 0.45 -52.76
C ASN A 995 9.63 -0.46 -52.19
N PHE A 996 8.49 0.11 -51.77
CA PHE A 996 7.31 -0.61 -51.25
C PHE A 996 7.55 -1.54 -50.03
N MET A 997 8.69 -1.41 -49.34
CA MET A 997 8.94 -2.17 -48.11
C MET A 997 8.08 -1.65 -46.95
N VAL A 998 7.44 -2.54 -46.20
CA VAL A 998 6.85 -2.23 -44.89
C VAL A 998 8.01 -2.04 -43.92
N VAL A 999 8.24 -0.81 -43.46
CA VAL A 999 9.34 -0.48 -42.55
C VAL A 999 8.90 -0.28 -41.11
N ARG A 1000 7.62 -0.01 -40.86
CA ARG A 1000 7.00 -0.07 -39.53
C ARG A 1000 5.60 -0.66 -39.60
N ALA A 1001 5.13 -1.25 -38.51
CA ALA A 1001 3.72 -1.57 -38.33
C ALA A 1001 3.30 -1.52 -36.85
N ILE A 1002 2.00 -1.29 -36.60
CA ILE A 1002 1.35 -1.43 -35.29
C ILE A 1002 0.24 -2.48 -35.47
N HIS A 1003 0.30 -3.58 -34.74
CA HIS A 1003 -0.73 -4.63 -34.75
C HIS A 1003 -1.51 -4.60 -33.45
N PHE A 1004 -2.84 -4.69 -33.52
CA PHE A 1004 -3.76 -4.63 -32.38
C PHE A 1004 -4.27 -6.04 -32.09
N ALA A 1005 -3.78 -6.66 -31.03
CA ALA A 1005 -4.18 -8.02 -30.66
C ALA A 1005 -5.66 -8.08 -30.27
N THR A 1006 -6.29 -9.23 -30.47
CA THR A 1006 -7.63 -9.55 -29.95
C THR A 1006 -7.59 -9.85 -28.45
N GLU A 1007 -6.52 -10.48 -27.99
CA GLU A 1007 -6.31 -10.94 -26.61
C GLU A 1007 -5.41 -9.98 -25.82
N GLY A 1008 -5.56 -9.99 -24.49
CA GLY A 1008 -4.72 -9.26 -23.54
C GLY A 1008 -4.73 -7.72 -23.63
N GLY A 1009 -5.35 -7.13 -24.65
CA GLY A 1009 -5.29 -5.69 -24.97
C GLY A 1009 -3.95 -5.24 -25.56
N LEU A 1010 -3.15 -6.16 -26.11
CA LEU A 1010 -1.78 -5.90 -26.54
C LEU A 1010 -1.68 -5.15 -27.87
N ARG A 1011 -0.63 -4.34 -28.02
CA ARG A 1011 -0.20 -3.75 -29.30
C ARG A 1011 1.23 -4.12 -29.62
N LYS A 1012 1.47 -4.74 -30.78
CA LYS A 1012 2.83 -5.08 -31.24
C LYS A 1012 3.33 -4.01 -32.21
N TYR A 1013 4.49 -3.43 -31.94
CA TYR A 1013 5.15 -2.42 -32.77
C TYR A 1013 6.34 -3.05 -33.50
N PHE A 1014 6.21 -3.19 -34.83
CA PHE A 1014 7.22 -3.69 -35.77
C PHE A 1014 8.01 -2.49 -36.35
N ASP A 1015 9.33 -2.55 -36.41
CA ASP A 1015 10.20 -1.47 -36.88
C ASP A 1015 11.52 -2.01 -37.48
N VAL A 1016 11.74 -1.77 -38.77
CA VAL A 1016 12.94 -2.21 -39.50
C VAL A 1016 14.04 -1.17 -39.33
N LYS A 1017 15.05 -1.47 -38.51
CA LYS A 1017 16.17 -0.54 -38.22
C LYS A 1017 17.23 -0.53 -39.31
N ARG A 1018 17.49 -1.69 -39.94
CA ARG A 1018 18.54 -1.87 -40.96
C ARG A 1018 18.01 -2.70 -42.12
N MET A 1019 18.23 -2.22 -43.34
CA MET A 1019 17.76 -2.85 -44.57
C MET A 1019 18.68 -2.48 -45.74
N GLU A 1020 19.12 -3.48 -46.50
CA GLU A 1020 20.11 -3.33 -47.58
C GLU A 1020 19.70 -4.14 -48.81
N LEU A 1021 20.47 -4.05 -49.89
CA LEU A 1021 20.30 -4.86 -51.11
C LEU A 1021 21.29 -6.04 -51.06
N VAL A 1022 20.77 -7.26 -50.92
CA VAL A 1022 21.54 -8.51 -50.94
C VAL A 1022 21.15 -9.28 -52.19
N ASP A 1023 22.11 -9.64 -53.04
CA ASP A 1023 21.87 -10.27 -54.35
C ASP A 1023 20.85 -9.54 -55.27
N ASN A 1024 20.74 -8.21 -55.08
CA ASN A 1024 19.75 -7.27 -55.66
C ASN A 1024 18.32 -7.31 -55.06
N ILE A 1025 18.08 -8.14 -54.05
CA ILE A 1025 16.80 -8.21 -53.31
C ILE A 1025 16.87 -7.28 -52.08
N TRP A 1026 15.79 -6.53 -51.82
CA TRP A 1026 15.69 -5.71 -50.61
C TRP A 1026 15.45 -6.60 -49.39
N THR A 1027 16.39 -6.57 -48.46
CA THR A 1027 16.45 -7.47 -47.30
C THR A 1027 16.50 -6.68 -46.00
N SER A 1028 15.56 -6.94 -45.09
CA SER A 1028 15.58 -6.41 -43.72
C SER A 1028 16.62 -7.18 -42.89
N LEU A 1029 17.72 -6.52 -42.52
CA LEU A 1029 18.85 -7.11 -41.78
C LEU A 1029 18.78 -6.87 -40.26
N GLU A 1030 17.87 -6.00 -39.81
CA GLU A 1030 17.56 -5.81 -38.39
C GLU A 1030 16.09 -5.38 -38.23
N ILE A 1031 15.29 -6.22 -37.57
CA ILE A 1031 13.86 -6.03 -37.34
C ILE A 1031 13.60 -6.03 -35.84
N HIS A 1032 12.94 -5.00 -35.33
CA HIS A 1032 12.48 -4.95 -33.93
C HIS A 1032 10.97 -5.16 -33.91
N MET A 1033 10.48 -6.15 -33.18
CA MET A 1033 9.07 -6.27 -32.78
C MET A 1033 8.98 -5.97 -31.29
N SER A 1034 7.91 -5.32 -30.83
CA SER A 1034 7.71 -5.06 -29.39
C SER A 1034 6.24 -5.01 -28.97
N ALA A 1035 5.84 -5.93 -28.11
CA ALA A 1035 4.54 -5.94 -27.45
C ALA A 1035 4.49 -4.87 -26.35
N ARG A 1036 3.43 -4.06 -26.38
CA ARG A 1036 3.08 -3.08 -25.35
C ARG A 1036 1.65 -3.26 -24.85
N LYS A 1037 1.39 -2.88 -23.61
CA LYS A 1037 0.06 -2.82 -22.99
C LYS A 1037 -0.17 -1.38 -22.52
N GLY A 1038 -0.80 -0.57 -23.37
CA GLY A 1038 -0.73 0.89 -23.28
C GLY A 1038 0.67 1.42 -23.66
N ASP A 1039 1.21 2.36 -22.89
CA ASP A 1039 2.57 2.88 -23.08
C ASP A 1039 3.68 1.87 -22.65
N GLU A 1040 3.36 0.95 -21.74
CA GLU A 1040 4.33 0.04 -21.11
C GLU A 1040 4.84 -1.02 -22.10
N LEU A 1041 6.17 -1.15 -22.20
CA LEU A 1041 6.81 -2.22 -22.94
C LEU A 1041 6.68 -3.52 -22.15
N VAL A 1042 5.98 -4.52 -22.68
CA VAL A 1042 5.86 -5.85 -22.08
C VAL A 1042 7.07 -6.70 -22.48
N HIS A 1043 7.36 -6.74 -23.79
CA HIS A 1043 8.46 -7.50 -24.36
C HIS A 1043 8.92 -6.87 -25.69
N ARG A 1044 10.11 -7.26 -26.16
CA ARG A 1044 10.71 -6.86 -27.43
C ARG A 1044 11.59 -7.97 -27.99
N THR A 1045 11.48 -8.23 -29.28
CA THR A 1045 12.30 -9.20 -30.02
C THR A 1045 13.02 -8.48 -31.14
N ILE A 1046 14.35 -8.54 -31.12
CA ILE A 1046 15.19 -8.07 -32.22
C ILE A 1046 15.62 -9.29 -33.03
N LEU A 1047 15.30 -9.31 -34.32
CA LEU A 1047 15.82 -10.28 -35.29
C LEU A 1047 16.90 -9.61 -36.13
N THR A 1048 18.15 -10.05 -35.97
CA THR A 1048 19.28 -9.68 -36.85
C THR A 1048 19.49 -10.80 -37.85
N LEU A 1049 19.59 -10.48 -39.14
CA LEU A 1049 19.92 -11.46 -40.17
C LEU A 1049 21.35 -11.21 -40.68
N ASP A 1050 22.15 -12.27 -40.72
CA ASP A 1050 23.54 -12.30 -41.15
C ASP A 1050 23.75 -13.44 -42.17
N ASN A 1051 24.84 -13.39 -42.93
CA ASN A 1051 25.19 -14.39 -43.96
C ASN A 1051 24.11 -14.66 -45.03
N VAL A 1052 23.12 -13.76 -45.18
CA VAL A 1052 21.99 -13.91 -46.13
C VAL A 1052 22.50 -14.11 -47.55
N ARG A 1053 21.95 -15.09 -48.27
CA ARG A 1053 22.18 -15.35 -49.70
C ARG A 1053 20.90 -15.81 -50.36
N TYR A 1054 20.68 -15.37 -51.59
CA TYR A 1054 19.56 -15.81 -52.41
C TYR A 1054 20.00 -16.72 -53.56
N ASN A 1055 19.04 -17.46 -54.13
CA ASN A 1055 19.18 -18.22 -55.38
C ASN A 1055 20.40 -19.17 -55.40
N GLN A 1056 20.61 -19.87 -54.28
CA GLN A 1056 21.72 -20.81 -54.09
C GLN A 1056 21.31 -22.25 -54.47
N GLU A 1057 22.08 -22.91 -55.35
CA GLU A 1057 21.86 -24.31 -55.78
C GLU A 1057 21.87 -25.34 -54.63
N ALA A 1058 22.32 -24.96 -53.44
CA ALA A 1058 22.41 -25.83 -52.26
C ALA A 1058 21.07 -25.99 -51.49
N VAL A 1059 20.02 -25.25 -51.86
CA VAL A 1059 18.70 -25.33 -51.22
C VAL A 1059 17.77 -26.18 -52.09
N ASP A 1060 17.73 -27.48 -51.83
CA ASP A 1060 16.94 -28.45 -52.61
C ASP A 1060 15.62 -28.87 -51.95
N ASP A 1061 14.79 -29.54 -52.75
CA ASP A 1061 13.44 -29.97 -52.39
C ASP A 1061 13.38 -31.00 -51.25
N GLN A 1062 14.51 -31.66 -50.93
CA GLN A 1062 14.62 -32.73 -49.93
C GLN A 1062 14.90 -32.18 -48.52
N LEU A 1063 15.38 -30.94 -48.40
CA LEU A 1063 15.55 -30.27 -47.11
C LEU A 1063 14.20 -30.08 -46.40
N PHE A 1064 13.19 -29.62 -47.13
CA PHE A 1064 11.86 -29.25 -46.60
C PHE A 1064 10.96 -30.48 -46.37
N THR A 1065 11.38 -31.39 -45.50
CA THR A 1065 10.56 -32.55 -45.09
C THR A 1065 10.58 -32.76 -43.58
N VAL A 1066 9.49 -33.28 -43.02
CA VAL A 1066 9.41 -33.69 -41.59
C VAL A 1066 10.51 -34.68 -41.22
N ARG A 1067 10.94 -35.54 -42.16
CA ARG A 1067 12.05 -36.49 -41.96
C ARG A 1067 13.42 -35.80 -41.84
N THR A 1068 13.59 -34.61 -42.41
CA THR A 1068 14.78 -33.78 -42.23
C THR A 1068 14.66 -33.00 -40.92
N LEU A 1069 13.47 -32.47 -40.62
CA LEU A 1069 13.14 -31.80 -39.37
C LEU A 1069 13.49 -32.66 -38.13
N GLU A 1070 13.11 -33.94 -38.14
CA GLU A 1070 13.37 -34.90 -37.07
C GLU A 1070 14.84 -35.35 -36.95
N LYS A 1071 15.65 -35.14 -38.00
CA LYS A 1071 17.06 -35.54 -38.05
C LYS A 1071 18.03 -34.44 -37.62
N GLY A 1072 17.68 -33.17 -37.82
CA GLY A 1072 18.64 -32.07 -37.77
C GLY A 1072 19.39 -31.86 -39.09
N LEU A 1073 20.35 -30.93 -39.05
CA LEU A 1073 21.22 -30.51 -40.17
C LEU A 1073 22.49 -31.36 -40.30
#